data_AF-A0A4R3Z921-F1
#
_entry.id   AF-A0A4R3Z921-F1
#
_cell.length_a   1.000
_cell.length_b   1.000
_cell.length_c   1.000
_cell.angle_alpha   90.00
_cell.angle_beta   90.00
_cell.angle_gamma   90.00
#
_symmetry.space_group_name_H-M   'P 1'
#
loop_
_entity.id
_entity.type
_entity.pdbx_description
1 polymer ?
#
loop_
_entity_poly.entity_id
_entity_poly.type
_entity_poly.pdbx_seq_one_letter_code
_entity_poly.pdbx_strand_id
1 'polypeptide(L)'
;MLIQKRNGLYQDYDAYKIKSAIQKAFQSLQVQIDEGQLNELVYDVEKQVYEKMSVEKIQDVVEETLMKYGYHQVAKAYILYRQKHSENRAVIWDLIEILNDKELIELFENIQKDYPQDEYSLKFLLIKLKTFYKNNMNQKEAFQMLIKASVELISKDAPKWEMISARFLNYQIHKTIKEKMQQLNISSFYEKIKYLTNEGYYGRYILENYTKADIDELSSYIKEERNELFTYSGLELVMKRYLIQNHEREILEKPQEMFMGIAMHLAIPEQERVKWAKEIYDILSTLKVTMATPTMSNARKPFHQMSSCFIDTVDDSLAGIYKSIDNFAKVSKHGGGMGLYFGKVRANGSSIRGFKGAAGGVIRWIKLVNDTATAVDQLGVRQGAAAVYLDAWHKDLPEFLQLRTNNGDDRMKAHDIFPGVCYPDLFWKLAKNDLDAPWYMMCPHEIHEVKGYFLEDCYGEEWERKYYECVDDERISKRVMSVKEIVRLIIKSLVETGTPFTFHRDHVNEMNPNPHQGMIYCSNLCSEIAQNMSAMDILPYEEVQVDGETIIVEKTKPGDFVVCNLASLTLGHIDVRNDEELRHIIQVVVRALDNVIDLNYYPIPFAKVTNQKYRPIGLGTSGYHHMLVKLGMSFESEEHLQFVDELYEKINYMTLEASCDLAQEKGSYAYFQGSDFQNGQYFKKRHYTHQKWQELQSKIANNGLRNGYLLAIAPTSSTSIIAGTTAAVDPIMKKFFLEEKKGSMITRVAPDLDMKTFWLYKNAHYIDQTWVIKAAAIRQRHIDQSQSVNLYITNEFTFRKLLDLYILSWQLGMKTLYYVRSQSLEVDECESCSA
;
A
#
# COMPACT_ATOMS: atom_id res chain seq x y z
N MET A 1 -28.62 22.66 45.90
CA MET A 1 -27.86 21.93 46.93
C MET A 1 -26.52 21.55 46.35
N LEU A 2 -25.41 21.97 46.93
CA LEU A 2 -24.08 21.59 46.46
C LEU A 2 -23.65 20.27 47.10
N ILE A 3 -23.07 19.36 46.31
CA ILE A 3 -22.48 18.10 46.77
C ILE A 3 -20.97 18.11 46.54
N GLN A 4 -20.23 17.48 47.45
CA GLN A 4 -18.77 17.38 47.35
C GLN A 4 -18.38 16.21 46.44
N LYS A 5 -17.75 16.53 45.31
CA LYS A 5 -17.18 15.55 44.38
C LYS A 5 -15.94 14.87 44.96
N ARG A 6 -15.59 13.73 44.38
CA ARG A 6 -14.40 12.93 44.74
C ARG A 6 -13.07 13.67 44.55
N ASN A 7 -13.03 14.71 43.72
CA ASN A 7 -11.87 15.61 43.53
C ASN A 7 -11.85 16.81 44.51
N GLY A 8 -12.77 16.85 45.48
CA GLY A 8 -12.89 17.92 46.47
C GLY A 8 -13.68 19.16 46.01
N LEU A 9 -14.02 19.26 44.71
CA LEU A 9 -14.83 20.36 44.18
C LEU A 9 -16.32 20.19 44.53
N TYR A 10 -17.05 21.29 44.55
CA TYR A 10 -18.50 21.28 44.76
C TYR A 10 -19.23 21.40 43.42
N GLN A 11 -20.30 20.62 43.23
CA GLN A 11 -21.20 20.70 42.08
C GLN A 11 -22.65 20.73 42.57
N ASP A 12 -23.54 21.37 41.82
CA ASP A 12 -24.98 21.22 42.01
C ASP A 12 -25.42 19.75 41.97
N TYR A 13 -26.25 19.40 42.94
CA TYR A 13 -26.93 18.12 43.03
C TYR A 13 -27.84 17.92 41.81
N ASP A 14 -27.81 16.71 41.25
CA ASP A 14 -28.58 16.33 40.08
C ASP A 14 -29.16 14.93 40.26
N ALA A 15 -30.47 14.88 40.50
CA ALA A 15 -31.26 13.67 40.71
C ALA A 15 -31.14 12.67 39.56
N TYR A 16 -30.97 13.18 38.34
CA TYR A 16 -30.89 12.35 37.14
C TYR A 16 -29.68 11.42 37.16
N LYS A 17 -28.58 11.84 37.80
CA LYS A 17 -27.38 10.99 37.94
C LYS A 17 -27.63 9.78 38.85
N ILE A 18 -28.44 9.95 39.90
CA ILE A 18 -28.84 8.85 40.78
C ILE A 18 -29.80 7.93 40.04
N LYS A 19 -30.84 8.50 39.40
CA LYS A 19 -31.80 7.75 38.57
C LYS A 19 -31.09 6.87 37.54
N SER A 20 -30.14 7.45 36.79
CA SER A 20 -29.35 6.74 35.78
C SER A 20 -28.48 5.63 36.39
N ALA A 21 -27.84 5.88 37.54
CA ALA A 21 -26.99 4.88 38.20
C ALA A 21 -27.81 3.67 38.69
N ILE A 22 -28.96 3.92 39.31
CA ILE A 22 -29.89 2.86 39.75
C ILE A 22 -30.38 2.08 38.52
N GLN A 23 -30.83 2.78 37.48
CA GLN A 23 -31.33 2.16 36.25
C GLN A 23 -30.29 1.26 35.57
N LYS A 24 -29.02 1.67 35.53
CA LYS A 24 -27.92 0.84 35.02
C LYS A 24 -27.71 -0.44 35.82
N ALA A 25 -27.86 -0.38 37.15
CA ALA A 25 -27.75 -1.58 37.98
C ALA A 25 -28.87 -2.58 37.69
N PHE A 26 -30.12 -2.12 37.50
CA PHE A 26 -31.24 -2.95 37.06
C PHE A 26 -30.98 -3.56 35.67
N GLN A 27 -30.54 -2.76 34.71
CA GLN A 27 -30.20 -3.21 33.35
C GLN A 27 -29.08 -4.26 33.34
N SER A 28 -28.08 -4.14 34.22
CA SER A 28 -26.96 -5.09 34.29
C SER A 28 -27.39 -6.51 34.64
N LEU A 29 -28.55 -6.65 35.31
CA LEU A 29 -29.15 -7.94 35.67
C LEU A 29 -30.31 -8.34 34.74
N GLN A 30 -30.57 -7.58 33.67
CA GLN A 30 -31.73 -7.74 32.79
C GLN A 30 -33.08 -7.68 33.53
N VAL A 31 -33.13 -6.97 34.66
CA VAL A 31 -34.35 -6.77 35.45
C VAL A 31 -35.02 -5.46 35.02
N GLN A 32 -36.30 -5.50 34.68
CA GLN A 32 -37.10 -4.31 34.37
C GLN A 32 -37.58 -3.66 35.67
N ILE A 33 -37.48 -2.32 35.76
CA ILE A 33 -38.08 -1.51 36.82
C ILE A 33 -39.01 -0.50 36.17
N ASP A 34 -40.23 -0.35 36.68
CA ASP A 34 -41.14 0.67 36.16
C ASP A 34 -40.70 2.07 36.59
N GLU A 35 -41.07 3.07 35.78
CA GLU A 35 -40.64 4.44 36.02
C GLU A 35 -41.18 5.03 37.33
N GLY A 36 -42.34 4.57 37.80
CA GLY A 36 -42.92 4.96 39.08
C GLY A 36 -42.07 4.49 40.25
N GLN A 37 -41.74 3.20 40.30
CA GLN A 37 -40.85 2.59 41.30
C GLN A 37 -39.45 3.20 41.28
N LEU A 38 -38.90 3.47 40.09
CA LEU A 38 -37.59 4.09 39.96
C LEU A 38 -37.59 5.51 40.52
N ASN A 39 -38.62 6.30 40.22
CA ASN A 39 -38.77 7.65 40.77
C ASN A 39 -38.99 7.61 42.28
N GLU A 40 -39.70 6.60 42.81
CA GLU A 40 -39.90 6.42 44.26
C GLU A 40 -38.57 6.13 44.98
N LEU A 41 -37.73 5.24 44.44
CA LEU A 41 -36.39 4.97 44.95
C LEU A 41 -35.53 6.24 44.97
N VAL A 42 -35.53 7.01 43.87
CA VAL A 42 -34.76 8.26 43.76
C VAL A 42 -35.26 9.30 44.77
N TYR A 43 -36.57 9.40 44.96
CA TYR A 43 -37.18 10.30 45.94
C TYR A 43 -36.79 9.94 47.38
N ASP A 44 -36.76 8.66 47.73
CA ASP A 44 -36.34 8.19 49.06
C ASP A 44 -34.83 8.36 49.30
N VAL A 45 -34.02 8.29 48.24
CA VAL A 45 -32.60 8.68 48.30
C VAL A 45 -32.47 10.19 48.52
N GLU A 46 -33.20 11.02 47.76
CA GLU A 46 -33.16 12.48 47.83
C GLU A 46 -33.45 13.04 49.20
N LYS A 47 -34.42 12.47 49.92
CA LYS A 47 -34.74 12.87 51.31
C LYS A 47 -33.55 12.78 52.26
N GLN A 48 -32.58 11.93 51.96
CA GLN A 48 -31.41 11.68 52.81
C GLN A 48 -30.18 12.47 52.35
N VAL A 49 -30.25 13.15 51.20
CA VAL A 49 -29.16 13.99 50.69
C VAL A 49 -29.22 15.38 51.33
N TYR A 50 -28.07 15.88 51.79
CA TYR A 50 -27.95 17.19 52.43
C TYR A 50 -26.80 18.03 51.85
N GLU A 51 -26.79 19.34 52.15
CA GLU A 51 -25.80 20.30 51.64
C GLU A 51 -24.37 19.89 52.01
N LYS A 52 -23.47 19.93 51.03
CA LYS A 52 -22.06 19.50 51.10
C LYS A 52 -21.85 18.01 51.43
N MET A 53 -22.87 17.16 51.27
CA MET A 53 -22.69 15.71 51.37
C MET A 53 -21.74 15.21 50.29
N SER A 54 -20.87 14.26 50.64
CA SER A 54 -19.93 13.67 49.68
C SER A 54 -20.64 12.68 48.76
N VAL A 55 -20.14 12.55 47.53
CA VAL A 55 -20.68 11.57 46.57
C VAL A 55 -20.65 10.15 47.13
N GLU A 56 -19.66 9.77 47.94
CA GLU A 56 -19.61 8.43 48.55
C GLU A 56 -20.78 8.19 49.51
N LYS A 57 -21.12 9.17 50.36
CA LYS A 57 -22.26 9.03 51.27
C LYS A 57 -23.58 8.93 50.49
N ILE A 58 -23.71 9.64 49.37
CA ILE A 58 -24.89 9.53 48.50
C ILE A 58 -24.98 8.10 47.92
N GLN A 59 -23.86 7.49 47.56
CA GLN A 59 -23.82 6.11 47.07
C GLN A 59 -24.23 5.12 48.18
N ASP A 60 -23.77 5.33 49.42
CA ASP A 60 -24.19 4.51 50.58
C ASP A 60 -25.71 4.56 50.77
N VAL A 61 -26.31 5.76 50.68
CA VAL A 61 -27.77 5.94 50.74
C VAL A 61 -28.50 5.21 49.62
N VAL A 62 -27.95 5.20 48.39
CA VAL A 62 -28.53 4.46 47.27
C VAL A 62 -28.52 2.95 47.56
N GLU A 63 -27.41 2.43 48.09
CA GLU A 63 -27.26 1.02 48.45
C GLU A 63 -28.26 0.62 49.55
N GLU A 64 -28.33 1.39 50.63
CA GLU A 64 -29.28 1.18 51.72
C GLU A 64 -30.74 1.23 51.24
N THR A 65 -31.06 2.18 50.35
CA THR A 65 -32.41 2.32 49.79
C THR A 65 -32.77 1.13 48.91
N LEU A 66 -31.85 0.66 48.05
CA LEU A 66 -32.07 -0.55 47.25
C LEU A 66 -32.28 -1.79 48.12
N MET A 67 -31.51 -1.93 49.20
CA MET A 67 -31.69 -3.03 50.16
C MET A 67 -33.01 -2.93 50.93
N LYS A 68 -33.41 -1.73 51.35
CA LYS A 68 -34.67 -1.45 52.06
C LYS A 68 -35.90 -1.84 51.24
N TYR A 69 -35.85 -1.60 49.93
CA TYR A 69 -36.91 -1.98 48.99
C TYR A 69 -36.82 -3.47 48.54
N GLY A 70 -35.92 -4.27 49.12
CA GLY A 70 -35.80 -5.70 48.84
C GLY A 70 -35.04 -6.05 47.56
N TYR A 71 -34.44 -5.07 46.87
CA TYR A 71 -33.67 -5.29 45.64
C TYR A 71 -32.24 -5.77 45.92
N HIS A 72 -32.08 -6.83 46.72
CA HIS A 72 -30.77 -7.30 47.20
C HIS A 72 -29.78 -7.64 46.08
N GLN A 73 -30.24 -8.27 44.99
CA GLN A 73 -29.38 -8.60 43.86
C GLN A 73 -28.92 -7.34 43.10
N VAL A 74 -29.82 -6.37 42.93
CA VAL A 74 -29.50 -5.08 42.28
C VAL A 74 -28.56 -4.26 43.15
N ALA A 75 -28.79 -4.23 44.47
CA ALA A 75 -27.88 -3.61 45.43
C ALA A 75 -26.48 -4.25 45.35
N LYS A 76 -26.39 -5.58 45.28
CA LYS A 76 -25.12 -6.28 45.09
C LYS A 76 -24.43 -5.91 43.77
N ALA A 77 -25.18 -5.87 42.65
CA ALA A 77 -24.65 -5.45 41.36
C ALA A 77 -24.17 -3.99 41.39
N TYR A 78 -24.91 -3.10 42.06
CA TYR A 78 -24.53 -1.70 42.28
C TYR A 78 -23.24 -1.56 43.09
N ILE A 79 -23.11 -2.29 44.20
CA ILE A 79 -21.92 -2.32 45.05
C ILE A 79 -20.70 -2.81 44.27
N LEU A 80 -20.84 -3.92 43.54
CA LEU A 80 -19.74 -4.47 42.73
C LEU A 80 -19.32 -3.51 41.63
N TYR A 81 -20.27 -2.85 40.97
CA TYR A 81 -20.01 -1.80 39.99
C TYR A 81 -19.26 -0.61 40.62
N ARG A 82 -19.73 -0.11 41.76
CA ARG A 82 -19.08 0.96 42.54
C ARG A 82 -17.65 0.58 42.92
N GLN A 83 -17.45 -0.63 43.41
CA GLN A 83 -16.13 -1.16 43.79
C GLN A 83 -15.20 -1.22 42.58
N LYS A 84 -15.64 -1.82 41.45
CA LYS A 84 -14.86 -1.86 40.20
C LYS A 84 -14.45 -0.46 39.74
N HIS A 85 -15.35 0.51 39.82
CA HIS A 85 -15.04 1.91 39.50
C HIS A 85 -14.06 2.55 40.49
N SER A 86 -14.10 2.17 41.77
CA SER A 86 -13.13 2.64 42.77
C SER A 86 -11.73 2.08 42.50
N GLU A 87 -11.64 0.79 42.22
CA GLU A 87 -10.39 0.12 41.84
C GLU A 87 -9.81 0.71 40.55
N ASN A 88 -10.63 0.92 39.53
CA ASN A 88 -10.21 1.55 38.28
C ASN A 88 -9.64 2.96 38.49
N ARG A 89 -10.25 3.75 39.38
CA ARG A 89 -9.72 5.09 39.75
C ARG A 89 -8.39 4.98 40.48
N ALA A 90 -8.26 4.04 41.43
CA ALA A 90 -7.01 3.82 42.14
C ALA A 90 -5.88 3.46 41.16
N VAL A 91 -6.16 2.59 40.19
CA VAL A 91 -5.19 2.24 39.12
C VAL A 91 -4.77 3.47 38.30
N ILE A 92 -5.71 4.35 37.94
CA ILE A 92 -5.37 5.60 37.24
C ILE A 92 -4.48 6.47 38.11
N TRP A 93 -4.82 6.66 39.40
CA TRP A 93 -3.99 7.45 40.31
C TRP A 93 -2.58 6.90 40.46
N ASP A 94 -2.42 5.58 40.61
CA ASP A 94 -1.12 4.91 40.64
C ASP A 94 -0.30 5.18 39.36
N LEU A 95 -0.95 5.09 38.19
CA LEU A 95 -0.29 5.38 36.90
C LEU A 95 0.15 6.85 36.83
N ILE A 96 -0.69 7.78 37.27
CA ILE A 96 -0.38 9.22 37.27
C ILE A 96 0.74 9.54 38.24
N GLU A 97 0.81 8.88 39.39
CA GLU A 97 1.90 9.05 40.36
C GLU A 97 3.23 8.61 39.76
N ILE A 98 3.26 7.46 39.08
CA ILE A 98 4.47 6.95 38.39
C ILE A 98 4.90 7.87 37.24
N LEU A 99 3.95 8.34 36.44
CA LEU A 99 4.23 9.12 35.22
C LEU A 99 4.42 10.61 35.49
N ASN A 100 3.97 11.10 36.65
CA ASN A 100 3.96 12.51 37.04
C ASN A 100 3.36 13.43 35.96
N ASP A 101 2.25 13.01 35.34
CA ASP A 101 1.57 13.75 34.28
C ASP A 101 0.04 13.71 34.44
N LYS A 102 -0.55 14.82 34.90
CA LYS A 102 -2.00 14.90 35.14
C LYS A 102 -2.83 15.04 33.87
N GLU A 103 -2.24 15.43 32.73
CA GLU A 103 -2.96 15.53 31.46
C GLU A 103 -3.40 14.14 30.94
N LEU A 104 -2.80 13.05 31.46
CA LEU A 104 -3.13 11.67 31.09
C LEU A 104 -4.42 11.13 31.72
N ILE A 105 -4.99 11.80 32.72
CA ILE A 105 -6.21 11.32 33.40
C ILE A 105 -7.34 11.10 32.39
N GLU A 106 -7.58 12.11 31.53
CA GLU A 106 -8.63 12.04 30.51
C GLU A 106 -8.37 10.91 29.50
N LEU A 107 -7.10 10.72 29.10
CA LEU A 107 -6.72 9.63 28.20
C LEU A 107 -7.02 8.26 28.81
N PHE A 108 -6.66 8.03 30.07
CA PHE A 108 -6.95 6.78 30.76
C PHE A 108 -8.44 6.53 30.96
N GLU A 109 -9.21 7.56 31.29
CA GLU A 109 -10.67 7.47 31.39
C GLU A 109 -11.32 7.12 30.05
N ASN A 110 -10.86 7.73 28.96
CA ASN A 110 -11.33 7.43 27.61
C ASN A 110 -10.96 5.99 27.18
N ILE A 111 -9.75 5.51 27.51
CA ILE A 111 -9.37 4.11 27.25
C ILE A 111 -10.29 3.14 28.01
N GLN A 112 -10.57 3.39 29.29
CA GLN A 112 -11.48 2.52 30.07
C GLN A 112 -12.91 2.53 29.53
N LYS A 113 -13.35 3.66 28.97
CA LYS A 113 -14.68 3.82 28.37
C LYS A 113 -14.79 3.06 27.05
N ASP A 114 -13.78 3.19 26.18
CA ASP A 114 -13.81 2.63 24.83
C ASP A 114 -13.44 1.13 24.81
N TYR A 115 -12.66 0.67 25.79
CA TYR A 115 -12.24 -0.72 25.96
C TYR A 115 -12.64 -1.25 27.34
N PRO A 116 -13.95 -1.44 27.61
CA PRO A 116 -14.45 -1.84 28.93
C PRO A 116 -14.22 -3.33 29.25
N GLN A 117 -13.77 -4.14 28.29
CA GLN A 117 -13.53 -5.57 28.47
C GLN A 117 -12.34 -5.81 29.42
N ASP A 118 -12.39 -6.90 30.19
CA ASP A 118 -11.46 -7.12 31.29
C ASP A 118 -10.01 -7.28 30.80
N GLU A 119 -9.79 -7.92 29.64
CA GLU A 119 -8.49 -8.10 28.99
C GLU A 119 -7.78 -6.77 28.61
N TYR A 120 -8.52 -5.66 28.53
CA TYR A 120 -7.99 -4.32 28.27
C TYR A 120 -7.90 -3.45 29.52
N SER A 121 -8.06 -4.05 30.70
CA SER A 121 -7.96 -3.33 31.97
C SER A 121 -6.60 -2.65 32.14
N LEU A 122 -6.62 -1.36 32.51
CA LEU A 122 -5.42 -0.60 32.87
C LEU A 122 -4.65 -1.21 34.06
N LYS A 123 -5.27 -2.11 34.83
CA LYS A 123 -4.59 -2.86 35.89
C LYS A 123 -3.43 -3.69 35.34
N PHE A 124 -3.62 -4.33 34.17
CA PHE A 124 -2.56 -5.09 33.52
C PHE A 124 -1.42 -4.17 33.06
N LEU A 125 -1.75 -3.00 32.52
CA LEU A 125 -0.77 -1.98 32.16
C LEU A 125 0.04 -1.50 33.36
N LEU A 126 -0.61 -1.22 34.49
CA LEU A 126 0.07 -0.81 35.71
C LEU A 126 1.02 -1.89 36.24
N ILE A 127 0.57 -3.15 36.28
CA ILE A 127 1.41 -4.28 36.71
C ILE A 127 2.63 -4.40 35.80
N LYS A 128 2.42 -4.35 34.48
CA LYS A 128 3.49 -4.48 33.49
C LYS A 128 4.46 -3.29 33.57
N LEU A 129 3.97 -2.06 33.70
CA LEU A 129 4.78 -0.85 33.86
C LEU A 129 5.68 -0.94 35.10
N LYS A 130 5.15 -1.42 36.23
CA LYS A 130 5.93 -1.61 37.48
C LYS A 130 7.11 -2.58 37.29
N THR A 131 7.07 -3.48 36.29
CA THR A 131 8.22 -4.37 35.97
C THR A 131 9.36 -3.66 35.25
N PHE A 132 9.08 -2.55 34.56
CA PHE A 132 10.07 -1.77 33.81
C PHE A 132 10.52 -0.51 34.54
N TYR A 133 9.66 0.05 35.37
CA TYR A 133 9.92 1.29 36.07
C TYR A 133 11.06 1.15 37.09
N LYS A 134 11.95 2.13 37.11
CA LYS A 134 13.04 2.26 38.10
C LYS A 134 12.91 3.62 38.78
N ASN A 135 13.17 3.69 40.09
CA ASN A 135 12.94 4.88 40.92
C ASN A 135 13.65 6.18 40.44
N ASN A 136 14.64 6.09 39.56
CA ASN A 136 15.41 7.23 39.08
C ASN A 136 15.04 7.65 37.64
N MET A 137 13.98 7.08 37.06
CA MET A 137 13.55 7.44 35.70
C MET A 137 12.92 8.83 35.68
N ASN A 138 13.29 9.63 34.68
CA ASN A 138 12.60 10.89 34.44
C ASN A 138 11.23 10.65 33.77
N GLN A 139 10.40 11.69 33.68
CA GLN A 139 9.05 11.61 33.10
C GLN A 139 9.04 11.05 31.66
N LYS A 140 10.03 11.41 30.83
CA LYS A 140 10.12 10.93 29.45
C LYS A 140 10.45 9.44 29.38
N GLU A 141 11.38 8.98 30.21
CA GLU A 141 11.74 7.57 30.34
C GLU A 141 10.57 6.74 30.89
N ALA A 142 9.88 7.23 31.91
CA ALA A 142 8.70 6.57 32.48
C ALA A 142 7.59 6.41 31.43
N PHE A 143 7.34 7.44 30.62
CA PHE A 143 6.35 7.37 29.54
C PHE A 143 6.76 6.41 28.41
N GLN A 144 8.05 6.33 28.06
CA GLN A 144 8.53 5.31 27.13
C GLN A 144 8.30 3.89 27.68
N MET A 145 8.48 3.68 28.98
CA MET A 145 8.18 2.39 29.62
C MET A 145 6.67 2.09 29.62
N LEU A 146 5.80 3.10 29.72
CA LEU A 146 4.35 2.93 29.56
C LEU A 146 3.99 2.43 28.16
N ILE A 147 4.52 3.08 27.12
CA ILE A 147 4.30 2.64 25.73
C ILE A 147 4.80 1.20 25.57
N LYS A 148 6.03 0.92 26.00
CA LYS A 148 6.59 -0.44 25.94
C LYS A 148 5.72 -1.47 26.68
N ALA A 149 5.26 -1.14 27.89
CA ALA A 149 4.37 -2.00 28.67
C ALA A 149 3.07 -2.27 27.93
N SER A 150 2.46 -1.26 27.32
CA SER A 150 1.23 -1.43 26.54
C SER A 150 1.43 -2.30 25.28
N VAL A 151 2.56 -2.14 24.58
CA VAL A 151 2.89 -2.93 23.38
C VAL A 151 3.13 -4.40 23.72
N GLU A 152 3.75 -4.68 24.88
CA GLU A 152 3.93 -6.06 25.35
C GLU A 152 2.65 -6.72 25.86
N LEU A 153 1.53 -5.98 25.98
CA LEU A 153 0.21 -6.55 26.27
C LEU A 153 -0.55 -6.96 25.00
N ILE A 154 -0.04 -6.61 23.81
CA ILE A 154 -0.64 -7.05 22.54
C ILE A 154 -0.47 -8.56 22.41
N SER A 155 -1.60 -9.27 22.38
CA SER A 155 -1.67 -10.72 22.23
C SER A 155 -2.81 -11.12 21.30
N LYS A 156 -2.89 -12.42 20.99
CA LYS A 156 -4.01 -13.00 20.22
C LYS A 156 -5.35 -12.81 20.94
N ASP A 157 -5.34 -12.88 22.28
CA ASP A 157 -6.54 -12.75 23.11
C ASP A 157 -6.89 -11.29 23.42
N ALA A 158 -5.89 -10.39 23.37
CA ALA A 158 -6.06 -8.97 23.66
C ALA A 158 -5.50 -8.08 22.53
N PRO A 159 -5.96 -8.23 21.27
CA PRO A 159 -5.36 -7.57 20.12
C PRO A 159 -5.56 -6.05 20.11
N LYS A 160 -6.63 -5.53 20.74
CA LYS A 160 -6.92 -4.09 20.79
C LYS A 160 -5.95 -3.28 21.65
N TRP A 161 -5.05 -3.93 22.39
CA TRP A 161 -3.88 -3.23 22.95
C TRP A 161 -3.07 -2.53 21.87
N GLU A 162 -3.10 -2.99 20.61
CA GLU A 162 -2.43 -2.29 19.51
C GLU A 162 -3.02 -0.89 19.26
N MET A 163 -4.33 -0.72 19.41
CA MET A 163 -5.00 0.59 19.31
C MET A 163 -4.75 1.44 20.56
N ILE A 164 -4.80 0.83 21.75
CA ILE A 164 -4.52 1.52 23.02
C ILE A 164 -3.09 2.07 23.06
N SER A 165 -2.12 1.27 22.63
CA SER A 165 -0.71 1.68 22.49
C SER A 165 -0.54 2.84 21.52
N ALA A 166 -1.32 2.88 20.43
CA ALA A 166 -1.32 4.00 19.49
C ALA A 166 -1.74 5.32 20.15
N ARG A 167 -2.73 5.28 21.06
CA ARG A 167 -3.16 6.48 21.81
C ARG A 167 -2.05 7.05 22.67
N PHE A 168 -1.28 6.21 23.36
CA PHE A 168 -0.13 6.67 24.15
C PHE A 168 0.96 7.28 23.26
N LEU A 169 1.26 6.64 22.13
CA LEU A 169 2.21 7.19 21.17
C LEU A 169 1.72 8.53 20.59
N ASN A 170 0.43 8.64 20.27
CA ASN A 170 -0.18 9.86 19.77
C ASN A 170 -0.07 11.01 20.79
N TYR A 171 -0.34 10.73 22.06
CA TYR A 171 -0.15 11.67 23.15
C TYR A 171 1.31 12.16 23.23
N GLN A 172 2.29 11.25 23.15
CA GLN A 172 3.70 11.62 23.17
C GLN A 172 4.08 12.55 22.00
N ILE A 173 3.62 12.23 20.79
CA ILE A 173 3.86 13.05 19.59
C ILE A 173 3.29 14.46 19.81
N HIS A 174 2.03 14.55 20.24
CA HIS A 174 1.35 15.83 20.46
C HIS A 174 2.02 16.67 21.54
N LYS A 175 2.39 16.06 22.67
CA LYS A 175 3.08 16.75 23.76
C LYS A 175 4.44 17.30 23.32
N THR A 176 5.23 16.47 22.63
CA THR A 176 6.55 16.86 22.12
C THR A 176 6.45 18.04 21.14
N ILE A 177 5.49 17.98 20.21
CA ILE A 177 5.27 19.07 19.23
C ILE A 177 4.77 20.32 19.94
N LYS A 178 3.82 20.22 20.88
CA LYS A 178 3.27 21.35 21.64
C LYS A 178 4.39 22.10 22.38
N GLU A 179 5.25 21.38 23.10
CA GLU A 179 6.40 21.95 23.78
C GLU A 179 7.36 22.65 22.81
N LYS A 180 7.64 22.03 21.65
CA LYS A 180 8.50 22.64 20.62
C LYS A 180 7.88 23.89 20.00
N MET A 181 6.59 23.89 19.69
CA MET A 181 5.88 25.05 19.14
C MET A 181 5.88 26.22 20.13
N GLN A 182 5.70 25.94 21.43
CA GLN A 182 5.83 26.95 22.49
C GLN A 182 7.24 27.54 22.56
N GLN A 183 8.28 26.72 22.50
CA GLN A 183 9.68 27.18 22.48
C GLN A 183 9.97 28.08 21.26
N LEU A 184 9.34 27.80 20.11
CA LEU A 184 9.50 28.56 18.88
C LEU A 184 8.55 29.77 18.77
N ASN A 185 7.68 30.01 19.76
CA ASN A 185 6.60 31.01 19.73
C ASN A 185 5.68 30.88 18.50
N ILE A 186 5.37 29.64 18.10
CA ILE A 186 4.45 29.33 17.00
C ILE A 186 3.09 28.96 17.58
N SER A 187 2.04 29.66 17.17
CA SER A 187 0.70 29.55 17.75
C SER A 187 -0.38 29.07 16.78
N SER A 188 -0.11 29.10 15.48
CA SER A 188 -1.06 28.70 14.43
C SER A 188 -0.44 27.76 13.40
N PHE A 189 -1.30 27.02 12.68
CA PHE A 189 -0.85 26.16 11.59
C PHE A 189 -0.19 26.94 10.46
N TYR A 190 -0.69 28.14 10.14
CA TYR A 190 -0.05 29.04 9.17
C TYR A 190 1.37 29.45 9.58
N GLU A 191 1.56 29.90 10.82
CA GLU A 191 2.90 30.25 11.34
C GLU A 191 3.86 29.05 11.30
N LYS A 192 3.33 27.85 11.59
CA LYS A 192 4.08 26.61 11.51
C LYS A 192 4.52 26.28 10.08
N ILE A 193 3.63 26.33 9.09
CA ILE A 193 3.98 26.14 7.68
C ILE A 193 5.01 27.18 7.25
N LYS A 194 4.85 28.45 7.67
CA LYS A 194 5.82 29.52 7.39
C LYS A 194 7.20 29.22 7.96
N TYR A 195 7.27 28.79 9.22
CA TYR A 195 8.53 28.35 9.84
C TYR A 195 9.16 27.19 9.09
N LEU A 196 8.41 26.10 8.85
CA LEU A 196 8.90 24.92 8.14
C LEU A 196 9.36 25.25 6.71
N THR A 197 8.72 26.20 6.04
CA THR A 197 9.11 26.67 4.71
C THR A 197 10.42 27.46 4.75
N ASN A 198 10.59 28.34 5.74
CA ASN A 198 11.81 29.13 5.91
C ASN A 198 13.04 28.26 6.21
N GLU A 199 12.85 27.21 7.00
CA GLU A 199 13.90 26.23 7.34
C GLU A 199 14.14 25.19 6.22
N GLY A 200 13.36 25.23 5.13
CA GLY A 200 13.52 24.29 4.01
C GLY A 200 12.98 22.88 4.27
N TYR A 201 12.08 22.71 5.24
CA TYR A 201 11.40 21.42 5.50
C TYR A 201 10.06 21.29 4.76
N TYR A 202 9.42 22.40 4.43
CA TYR A 202 8.17 22.48 3.65
C TYR A 202 8.40 23.09 2.28
N GLY A 203 7.62 22.67 1.28
CA GLY A 203 7.66 23.23 -0.06
C GLY A 203 7.10 24.66 -0.10
N ARG A 204 7.87 25.60 -0.65
CA ARG A 204 7.45 27.01 -0.78
C ARG A 204 6.16 27.17 -1.60
N TYR A 205 5.93 26.28 -2.56
CA TYR A 205 4.73 26.26 -3.40
C TYR A 205 3.41 26.20 -2.59
N ILE A 206 3.42 25.74 -1.34
CA ILE A 206 2.22 25.74 -0.50
C ILE A 206 1.80 27.16 -0.15
N LEU A 207 2.74 28.00 0.32
CA LEU A 207 2.47 29.40 0.65
C LEU A 207 2.31 30.29 -0.58
N GLU A 208 2.78 29.85 -1.75
CA GLU A 208 2.54 30.51 -3.03
C GLU A 208 1.12 30.29 -3.56
N ASN A 209 0.46 29.18 -3.17
CA ASN A 209 -0.85 28.79 -3.69
C ASN A 209 -1.99 28.87 -2.66
N TYR A 210 -1.69 29.08 -1.38
CA TYR A 210 -2.67 29.22 -0.31
C TYR A 210 -2.45 30.48 0.50
N THR A 211 -3.52 31.25 0.70
CA THR A 211 -3.50 32.42 1.58
C THR A 211 -3.56 31.98 3.04
N LYS A 212 -3.28 32.92 3.96
CA LYS A 212 -3.48 32.68 5.40
C LYS A 212 -4.92 32.27 5.73
N ALA A 213 -5.91 32.90 5.08
CA ALA A 213 -7.32 32.58 5.33
C ALA A 213 -7.66 31.14 4.91
N ASP A 214 -7.13 30.69 3.76
CA ASP A 214 -7.32 29.31 3.30
C ASP A 214 -6.71 28.30 4.29
N ILE A 215 -5.50 28.58 4.78
CA ILE A 215 -4.81 27.72 5.74
C ILE A 215 -5.51 27.71 7.09
N ASP A 216 -6.02 28.84 7.56
CA ASP A 216 -6.77 28.93 8.81
C ASP A 216 -8.12 28.17 8.70
N GLU A 217 -8.79 28.22 7.54
CA GLU A 217 -9.99 27.43 7.24
C GLU A 217 -9.68 25.93 7.25
N LEU A 218 -8.64 25.50 6.54
CA LEU A 218 -8.22 24.09 6.49
C LEU A 218 -7.75 23.59 7.85
N SER A 219 -7.03 24.41 8.62
CA SER A 219 -6.64 24.10 10.00
C SER A 219 -7.84 23.86 10.89
N SER A 220 -8.94 24.60 10.69
CA SER A 220 -10.18 24.44 11.44
C SER A 220 -10.98 23.21 11.01
N TYR A 221 -10.71 22.69 9.81
CA TYR A 221 -11.34 21.47 9.27
C TYR A 221 -10.70 20.18 9.79
N ILE A 222 -9.44 20.22 10.24
CA ILE A 222 -8.69 19.07 10.74
C ILE A 222 -9.46 18.36 11.87
N LYS A 223 -9.52 17.01 11.79
CA LYS A 223 -10.18 16.10 12.72
C LYS A 223 -9.14 15.29 13.51
N GLU A 224 -8.73 15.79 14.67
CA GLU A 224 -7.74 15.12 15.52
C GLU A 224 -8.24 13.77 16.07
N GLU A 225 -9.55 13.57 16.17
CA GLU A 225 -10.18 12.30 16.53
C GLU A 225 -9.85 11.17 15.53
N ARG A 226 -9.47 11.48 14.29
CA ARG A 226 -9.06 10.48 13.29
C ARG A 226 -7.71 9.83 13.62
N ASN A 227 -6.94 10.37 14.57
CA ASN A 227 -5.73 9.71 15.08
C ASN A 227 -6.07 8.38 15.78
N GLU A 228 -7.30 8.20 16.24
CA GLU A 228 -7.81 6.97 16.86
C GLU A 228 -7.97 5.81 15.89
N LEU A 229 -7.86 6.05 14.57
CA LEU A 229 -7.91 5.02 13.54
C LEU A 229 -6.58 4.28 13.37
N PHE A 230 -5.48 4.82 13.89
CA PHE A 230 -4.17 4.20 13.75
C PHE A 230 -3.97 3.05 14.72
N THR A 231 -3.40 1.97 14.21
CA THR A 231 -2.70 0.98 15.03
C THR A 231 -1.36 1.54 15.52
N TYR A 232 -0.80 0.99 16.60
CA TYR A 232 0.52 1.41 17.09
C TYR A 232 1.59 1.27 16.01
N SER A 233 1.60 0.13 15.31
CA SER A 233 2.55 -0.14 14.22
C SER A 233 2.40 0.86 13.06
N GLY A 234 1.16 1.24 12.71
CA GLY A 234 0.86 2.27 11.71
C GLY A 234 1.35 3.65 12.12
N LEU A 235 1.00 4.11 13.32
CA LEU A 235 1.39 5.43 13.82
C LEU A 235 2.91 5.53 14.04
N GLU A 236 3.55 4.48 14.53
CA GLU A 236 5.01 4.44 14.70
C GLU A 236 5.73 4.56 13.36
N LEU A 237 5.21 3.90 12.32
CA LEU A 237 5.73 4.02 10.97
C LEU A 237 5.54 5.43 10.40
N VAL A 238 4.36 6.03 10.57
CA VAL A 238 4.07 7.43 10.22
C VAL A 238 5.06 8.36 10.90
N MET A 239 5.22 8.22 12.20
CA MET A 239 6.12 9.03 13.02
C MET A 239 7.58 8.95 12.55
N LYS A 240 8.08 7.72 12.32
CA LYS A 240 9.50 7.50 11.99
C LYS A 240 9.86 7.89 10.55
N ARG A 241 8.93 7.80 9.60
CA ARG A 241 9.26 7.91 8.16
C ARG A 241 8.51 8.98 7.39
N TYR A 242 7.33 9.39 7.86
CA TYR A 242 6.44 10.24 7.07
C TYR A 242 6.36 11.65 7.63
N LEU A 243 6.23 11.82 8.95
CA LEU A 243 6.16 13.16 9.57
C LEU A 243 7.43 13.98 9.28
N ILE A 244 7.27 15.29 9.16
CA ILE A 244 8.41 16.20 9.03
C ILE A 244 9.24 16.18 10.31
N GLN A 245 10.55 16.02 10.12
CA GLN A 245 11.56 16.07 11.15
C GLN A 245 12.63 17.10 10.75
N ASN A 246 13.25 17.76 11.75
CA ASN A 246 14.45 18.56 11.50
C ASN A 246 15.70 17.69 11.34
N HIS A 247 16.84 18.32 11.10
CA HIS A 247 18.13 17.63 10.94
C HIS A 247 18.56 16.84 12.19
N GLU A 248 18.10 17.24 13.37
CA GLU A 248 18.30 16.57 14.66
C GLU A 248 17.31 15.41 14.90
N ARG A 249 16.43 15.11 13.94
CA ARG A 249 15.37 14.08 14.01
C ARG A 249 14.28 14.36 15.04
N GLU A 250 14.10 15.60 15.43
CA GLU A 250 12.95 16.04 16.22
C GLU A 250 11.72 16.16 15.32
N ILE A 251 10.60 15.60 15.77
CA ILE A 251 9.35 15.62 15.02
C ILE A 251 8.70 17.00 15.14
N LEU A 252 8.35 17.58 14.00
CA LEU A 252 7.76 18.92 13.92
C LEU A 252 6.32 18.90 13.42
N GLU A 253 5.79 17.79 12.92
CA GLU A 253 4.47 17.73 12.27
C GLU A 253 3.60 16.64 12.92
N LYS A 254 2.30 16.90 13.06
CA LYS A 254 1.31 15.93 13.56
C LYS A 254 0.76 15.05 12.42
N PRO A 255 0.20 13.86 12.73
CA PRO A 255 -0.39 13.00 11.70
C PRO A 255 -1.50 13.65 10.86
N GLN A 256 -2.41 14.42 11.48
CA GLN A 256 -3.47 15.09 10.73
C GLN A 256 -2.95 16.27 9.90
N GLU A 257 -1.95 17.00 10.40
CA GLU A 257 -1.26 18.04 9.63
C GLU A 257 -0.55 17.47 8.41
N MET A 258 0.04 16.27 8.52
CA MET A 258 0.62 15.55 7.39
C MET A 258 -0.43 15.28 6.31
N PHE A 259 -1.58 14.71 6.67
CA PHE A 259 -2.67 14.44 5.71
C PHE A 259 -3.18 15.73 5.06
N MET A 260 -3.39 16.78 5.85
CA MET A 260 -3.83 18.07 5.32
C MET A 260 -2.78 18.68 4.39
N GLY A 261 -1.50 18.61 4.74
CA GLY A 261 -0.40 19.09 3.89
C GLY A 261 -0.30 18.35 2.56
N ILE A 262 -0.49 17.03 2.57
CA ILE A 262 -0.56 16.22 1.34
C ILE A 262 -1.77 16.66 0.51
N ALA A 263 -2.95 16.79 1.12
CA ALA A 263 -4.17 17.18 0.44
C ALA A 263 -4.07 18.58 -0.17
N MET A 264 -3.51 19.54 0.57
CA MET A 264 -3.22 20.89 0.08
C MET A 264 -2.34 20.86 -1.17
N HIS A 265 -1.25 20.08 -1.15
CA HIS A 265 -0.38 19.96 -2.32
C HIS A 265 -1.13 19.38 -3.52
N LEU A 266 -1.81 18.24 -3.33
CA LEU A 266 -2.54 17.55 -4.40
C LEU A 266 -3.70 18.36 -4.97
N ALA A 267 -4.24 19.33 -4.23
CA ALA A 267 -5.29 20.24 -4.70
C ALA A 267 -4.75 21.50 -5.38
N ILE A 268 -3.43 21.75 -5.45
CA ILE A 268 -2.85 22.95 -6.10
C ILE A 268 -3.31 23.15 -7.56
N PRO A 269 -3.49 22.12 -8.40
CA PRO A 269 -3.96 22.31 -9.77
C PRO A 269 -5.44 22.71 -9.89
N GLU A 270 -6.21 22.61 -8.80
CA GLU A 270 -7.67 22.82 -8.83
C GLU A 270 -8.06 24.30 -8.77
N GLN A 271 -9.26 24.64 -9.28
CA GLN A 271 -9.82 25.99 -9.12
C GLN A 271 -10.34 26.20 -7.69
N GLU A 272 -11.22 25.31 -7.21
CA GLU A 272 -11.73 25.29 -5.83
C GLU A 272 -10.77 24.56 -4.88
N ARG A 273 -9.52 25.04 -4.75
CA ARG A 273 -8.42 24.36 -4.04
C ARG A 273 -8.78 23.92 -2.62
N VAL A 274 -9.37 24.83 -1.82
CA VAL A 274 -9.73 24.55 -0.43
C VAL A 274 -10.77 23.44 -0.33
N LYS A 275 -11.78 23.43 -1.22
CA LYS A 275 -12.78 22.36 -1.28
C LYS A 275 -12.13 21.02 -1.60
N TRP A 276 -11.32 20.96 -2.65
CA TRP A 276 -10.64 19.70 -3.02
C TRP A 276 -9.61 19.25 -2.00
N ALA A 277 -8.94 20.16 -1.31
CA ALA A 277 -8.06 19.82 -0.19
C ALA A 277 -8.86 19.16 0.96
N LYS A 278 -10.09 19.60 1.25
CA LYS A 278 -10.97 18.94 2.24
C LYS A 278 -11.38 17.53 1.79
N GLU A 279 -11.83 17.39 0.54
CA GLU A 279 -12.22 16.09 -0.03
C GLU A 279 -11.06 15.07 0.01
N ILE A 280 -9.88 15.49 -0.43
CA ILE A 280 -8.68 14.65 -0.41
C ILE A 280 -8.26 14.36 1.04
N TYR A 281 -8.31 15.36 1.94
CA TYR A 281 -8.02 15.16 3.35
C TYR A 281 -8.95 14.11 3.97
N ASP A 282 -10.25 14.14 3.66
CA ASP A 282 -11.23 13.22 4.22
C ASP A 282 -10.94 11.77 3.82
N ILE A 283 -10.70 11.49 2.54
CA ILE A 283 -10.41 10.11 2.10
C ILE A 283 -9.07 9.58 2.64
N LEU A 284 -8.07 10.45 2.84
CA LEU A 284 -6.75 10.06 3.35
C LEU A 284 -6.74 9.88 4.87
N SER A 285 -7.26 10.85 5.61
CA SER A 285 -7.24 10.84 7.08
C SER A 285 -8.23 9.85 7.69
N THR A 286 -9.26 9.43 6.94
CA THR A 286 -10.11 8.29 7.32
C THR A 286 -9.51 6.93 6.92
N LEU A 287 -8.31 6.92 6.35
CA LEU A 287 -7.58 5.73 5.91
C LEU A 287 -8.30 4.89 4.85
N LYS A 288 -9.36 5.43 4.24
CA LYS A 288 -10.11 4.81 3.12
C LYS A 288 -9.29 4.77 1.84
N VAL A 289 -8.37 5.72 1.68
CA VAL A 289 -7.39 5.73 0.59
C VAL A 289 -6.00 5.95 1.18
N THR A 290 -5.02 5.27 0.59
CA THR A 290 -3.61 5.62 0.79
C THR A 290 -2.98 5.98 -0.54
N MET A 291 -2.28 7.12 -0.59
CA MET A 291 -1.40 7.41 -1.72
C MET A 291 -0.14 6.54 -1.63
N ALA A 292 0.57 6.40 -2.75
CA ALA A 292 1.87 5.73 -2.73
C ALA A 292 2.81 6.34 -1.69
N THR A 293 3.71 5.50 -1.15
CA THR A 293 4.78 5.90 -0.22
C THR A 293 5.47 7.21 -0.61
N PRO A 294 5.99 7.40 -1.85
CA PRO A 294 6.61 8.66 -2.27
C PRO A 294 5.67 9.87 -2.14
N THR A 295 4.41 9.76 -2.54
CA THR A 295 3.44 10.84 -2.39
C THR A 295 3.22 11.17 -0.91
N MET A 296 2.95 10.17 -0.08
CA MET A 296 2.77 10.33 1.37
C MET A 296 4.00 10.98 2.05
N SER A 297 5.20 10.62 1.60
CA SER A 297 6.46 11.12 2.18
C SER A 297 6.87 12.50 1.68
N ASN A 298 6.59 12.85 0.42
CA ASN A 298 7.26 13.96 -0.27
C ASN A 298 6.32 15.08 -0.73
N ALA A 299 5.01 14.86 -0.83
CA ALA A 299 4.07 15.81 -1.45
C ALA A 299 4.16 17.24 -0.89
N ARG A 300 4.45 17.42 0.40
CA ARG A 300 4.52 18.75 1.05
C ARG A 300 5.95 19.25 1.30
N LYS A 301 6.96 18.48 0.91
CA LYS A 301 8.39 18.80 1.09
C LYS A 301 8.94 19.53 -0.14
N PRO A 302 10.07 20.25 -0.05
CA PRO A 302 10.63 20.95 -1.21
C PRO A 302 10.91 20.02 -2.41
N PHE A 303 11.50 18.86 -2.16
CA PHE A 303 11.74 17.82 -3.16
C PHE A 303 10.56 16.86 -3.21
N HIS A 304 9.60 17.16 -4.09
CA HIS A 304 8.30 16.48 -4.18
C HIS A 304 8.29 15.47 -5.34
N GLN A 305 9.25 14.54 -5.35
CA GLN A 305 9.16 13.35 -6.21
C GLN A 305 8.13 12.38 -5.60
N MET A 306 6.97 12.29 -6.24
CA MET A 306 5.79 11.54 -5.83
C MET A 306 5.63 10.20 -6.54
N SER A 307 6.46 9.91 -7.55
CA SER A 307 6.48 8.62 -8.27
C SER A 307 7.78 7.85 -7.99
N SER A 308 7.66 6.56 -7.69
CA SER A 308 8.79 5.70 -7.31
C SER A 308 9.11 4.58 -8.29
N CYS A 309 8.24 4.26 -9.25
CA CYS A 309 8.48 3.14 -10.16
C CYS A 309 8.56 3.61 -11.60
N PHE A 310 9.57 3.11 -12.31
CA PHE A 310 9.88 3.47 -13.68
C PHE A 310 10.11 2.22 -14.53
N ILE A 311 9.94 2.31 -15.85
CA ILE A 311 10.25 1.21 -16.77
C ILE A 311 10.94 1.75 -18.02
N ASP A 312 11.99 1.05 -18.47
CA ASP A 312 12.78 1.41 -19.63
C ASP A 312 12.99 0.22 -20.56
N THR A 313 13.16 0.53 -21.85
CA THR A 313 13.43 -0.41 -22.93
C THR A 313 14.88 -0.24 -23.35
N VAL A 314 15.73 -1.21 -23.03
CA VAL A 314 17.17 -1.12 -23.27
C VAL A 314 17.46 -1.43 -24.74
N ASP A 315 17.96 -0.43 -25.48
CA ASP A 315 18.36 -0.59 -26.88
C ASP A 315 19.61 -1.48 -27.05
N ASP A 316 19.74 -2.15 -28.20
CA ASP A 316 20.90 -2.99 -28.54
C ASP A 316 22.10 -2.17 -29.07
N SER A 317 22.47 -1.15 -28.31
CA SER A 317 23.63 -0.29 -28.60
C SER A 317 24.39 0.06 -27.32
N LEU A 318 25.70 0.29 -27.46
CA LEU A 318 26.53 0.66 -26.31
C LEU A 318 26.04 1.95 -25.63
N ALA A 319 25.68 2.95 -26.46
CA ALA A 319 25.16 4.20 -25.97
C ALA A 319 23.81 4.01 -25.27
N GLY A 320 22.90 3.22 -25.85
CA GLY A 320 21.57 2.93 -25.27
C GLY A 320 21.65 2.19 -23.93
N ILE A 321 22.52 1.18 -23.84
CA ILE A 321 22.74 0.41 -22.61
C ILE A 321 23.28 1.31 -21.50
N TYR A 322 24.34 2.07 -21.75
CA TYR A 322 24.90 2.97 -20.75
C TYR A 322 23.94 4.11 -20.37
N LYS A 323 23.13 4.59 -21.32
CA LYS A 323 22.10 5.60 -21.04
C LYS A 323 21.02 5.05 -20.11
N SER A 324 20.60 3.80 -20.31
CA SER A 324 19.63 3.13 -19.44
C SER A 324 20.19 2.95 -18.02
N ILE A 325 21.49 2.64 -17.89
CA ILE A 325 22.19 2.56 -16.60
C ILE A 325 22.30 3.94 -15.91
N ASP A 326 22.64 4.99 -16.66
CA ASP A 326 22.63 6.39 -16.15
C ASP A 326 21.24 6.81 -15.66
N ASN A 327 20.20 6.48 -16.43
CA ASN A 327 18.82 6.72 -16.03
C ASN A 327 18.47 5.94 -14.74
N PHE A 328 18.88 4.68 -14.64
CA PHE A 328 18.67 3.88 -13.43
C PHE A 328 19.37 4.48 -12.22
N ALA A 329 20.63 4.93 -12.35
CA ALA A 329 21.36 5.59 -11.27
C ALA A 329 20.62 6.85 -10.78
N LYS A 330 20.13 7.69 -11.70
CA LYS A 330 19.36 8.89 -11.37
C LYS A 330 18.03 8.58 -10.69
N VAL A 331 17.32 7.55 -11.15
CA VAL A 331 16.08 7.07 -10.52
C VAL A 331 16.35 6.52 -9.11
N SER A 332 17.38 5.67 -8.97
CA SER A 332 17.77 5.06 -7.70
C SER A 332 18.22 6.08 -6.66
N LYS A 333 18.92 7.15 -7.08
CA LYS A 333 19.34 8.27 -6.22
C LYS A 333 18.17 8.88 -5.43
N HIS A 334 16.97 8.84 -6.01
CA HIS A 334 15.76 9.36 -5.38
C HIS A 334 14.86 8.27 -4.78
N GLY A 335 15.40 7.06 -4.57
CA GLY A 335 14.69 5.92 -3.99
C GLY A 335 13.67 5.29 -4.95
N GLY A 336 13.81 5.50 -6.25
CA GLY A 336 12.97 4.87 -7.26
C GLY A 336 13.45 3.46 -7.63
N GLY A 337 12.51 2.55 -7.87
CA GLY A 337 12.76 1.24 -8.46
C GLY A 337 12.50 1.23 -9.96
N MET A 338 13.14 0.30 -10.68
CA MET A 338 13.10 0.28 -12.14
C MET A 338 12.83 -1.12 -12.70
N GLY A 339 11.95 -1.22 -13.69
CA GLY A 339 11.88 -2.36 -14.60
C GLY A 339 12.72 -2.08 -15.84
N LEU A 340 13.53 -3.04 -16.26
CA LEU A 340 14.42 -2.91 -17.41
C LEU A 340 14.16 -4.06 -18.38
N TYR A 341 13.72 -3.76 -19.59
CA TYR A 341 13.56 -4.77 -20.63
C TYR A 341 14.86 -4.94 -21.42
N PHE A 342 15.44 -6.13 -21.37
CA PHE A 342 16.69 -6.49 -22.06
C PHE A 342 16.47 -7.38 -23.30
N GLY A 343 15.23 -7.68 -23.68
CA GLY A 343 14.94 -8.60 -24.80
C GLY A 343 15.37 -8.10 -26.17
N LYS A 344 15.69 -6.81 -26.31
CA LYS A 344 16.30 -6.21 -27.52
C LYS A 344 17.79 -6.51 -27.65
N VAL A 345 18.50 -6.63 -26.52
CA VAL A 345 19.96 -6.71 -26.48
C VAL A 345 20.44 -8.05 -27.03
N ARG A 346 21.45 -8.03 -27.90
CA ARG A 346 21.97 -9.24 -28.55
C ARG A 346 22.52 -10.27 -27.55
N ALA A 347 22.30 -11.54 -27.87
CA ALA A 347 22.73 -12.67 -27.06
C ALA A 347 24.23 -12.97 -27.16
N ASN A 348 24.71 -13.80 -26.24
CA ASN A 348 26.10 -14.25 -26.21
C ASN A 348 26.49 -15.00 -27.50
N GLY A 349 27.69 -14.73 -28.01
CA GLY A 349 28.22 -15.32 -29.24
C GLY A 349 27.70 -14.70 -30.54
N SER A 350 26.84 -13.69 -30.48
CA SER A 350 26.38 -12.97 -31.68
C SER A 350 27.46 -12.06 -32.28
N SER A 351 27.16 -11.43 -33.42
CA SER A 351 28.11 -10.58 -34.15
C SER A 351 28.28 -9.21 -33.48
N ILE A 352 29.46 -8.60 -33.61
CA ILE A 352 29.70 -7.17 -33.36
C ILE A 352 30.47 -6.62 -34.55
N ARG A 353 29.93 -5.61 -35.24
CA ARG A 353 30.55 -5.02 -36.46
C ARG A 353 30.93 -6.10 -37.49
N GLY A 354 30.09 -7.13 -37.63
CA GLY A 354 30.32 -8.26 -38.53
C GLY A 354 31.23 -9.39 -37.99
N PHE A 355 31.91 -9.20 -36.86
CA PHE A 355 32.72 -10.25 -36.24
C PHE A 355 31.83 -11.21 -35.44
N LYS A 356 31.65 -12.44 -35.92
CA LYS A 356 30.87 -13.50 -35.25
C LYS A 356 31.53 -13.95 -33.94
N GLY A 357 30.74 -14.35 -32.94
CA GLY A 357 31.27 -14.85 -31.66
C GLY A 357 31.77 -13.76 -30.71
N ALA A 358 31.52 -12.49 -31.00
CA ALA A 358 32.12 -11.36 -30.28
C ALA A 358 31.26 -10.85 -29.11
N ALA A 359 29.93 -10.94 -29.20
CA ALA A 359 29.04 -10.42 -28.17
C ALA A 359 29.08 -11.25 -26.88
N GLY A 360 29.13 -10.57 -25.73
CA GLY A 360 29.19 -11.20 -24.40
C GLY A 360 27.83 -11.51 -23.76
N GLY A 361 26.72 -11.23 -24.45
CA GLY A 361 25.35 -11.47 -23.99
C GLY A 361 24.83 -10.50 -22.93
N VAL A 362 23.59 -10.73 -22.49
CA VAL A 362 22.87 -9.81 -21.59
C VAL A 362 23.39 -9.82 -20.16
N ILE A 363 23.92 -10.96 -19.69
CA ILE A 363 24.31 -11.18 -18.29
C ILE A 363 25.36 -10.18 -17.81
N ARG A 364 26.34 -9.85 -18.66
CA ARG A 364 27.41 -8.89 -18.32
C ARG A 364 26.87 -7.47 -18.15
N TRP A 365 25.86 -7.09 -18.93
CA TRP A 365 25.21 -5.79 -18.80
C TRP A 365 24.32 -5.74 -17.55
N ILE A 366 23.63 -6.83 -17.24
CA ILE A 366 22.84 -6.96 -16.01
C ILE A 366 23.72 -6.84 -14.76
N LYS A 367 24.98 -7.32 -14.82
CA LYS A 367 25.95 -7.10 -13.73
C LYS A 367 26.20 -5.62 -13.48
N LEU A 368 26.29 -4.78 -14.52
CA LEU A 368 26.43 -3.34 -14.32
C LEU A 368 25.19 -2.72 -13.67
N VAL A 369 24.00 -3.21 -14.00
CA VAL A 369 22.76 -2.80 -13.31
C VAL A 369 22.82 -3.21 -11.84
N ASN A 370 23.26 -4.43 -11.52
CA ASN A 370 23.46 -4.90 -10.15
C ASN A 370 24.40 -3.98 -9.36
N ASP A 371 25.56 -3.69 -9.93
CA ASP A 371 26.58 -2.89 -9.28
C ASP A 371 26.13 -1.42 -9.13
N THR A 372 25.30 -0.93 -10.06
CA THR A 372 24.64 0.39 -9.93
C THR A 372 23.61 0.40 -8.80
N ALA A 373 22.80 -0.65 -8.67
CA ALA A 373 21.79 -0.77 -7.61
C ALA A 373 22.41 -0.75 -6.20
N THR A 374 23.57 -1.39 -6.06
CA THR A 374 24.33 -1.43 -4.81
C THR A 374 25.12 -0.13 -4.55
N ALA A 375 25.65 0.51 -5.59
CA ALA A 375 26.41 1.76 -5.46
C ALA A 375 25.53 2.97 -5.13
N VAL A 376 24.32 3.04 -5.67
CA VAL A 376 23.40 4.18 -5.51
C VAL A 376 22.36 3.88 -4.42
N ASP A 377 22.83 3.79 -3.17
CA ASP A 377 22.01 3.64 -1.96
C ASP A 377 21.40 4.99 -1.53
N GLN A 378 20.11 4.97 -1.17
CA GLN A 378 19.38 6.10 -0.64
C GLN A 378 19.88 6.49 0.77
N LEU A 379 20.96 7.28 0.82
CA LEU A 379 21.53 7.81 2.08
C LEU A 379 21.84 6.72 3.13
N GLY A 380 22.14 5.49 2.68
CA GLY A 380 22.44 4.35 3.57
C GLY A 380 21.21 3.72 4.22
N VAL A 381 20.00 3.98 3.69
CA VAL A 381 18.72 3.49 4.28
C VAL A 381 18.11 2.37 3.46
N ARG A 382 18.28 2.36 2.13
CA ARG A 382 17.72 1.37 1.19
C ARG A 382 18.56 1.30 -0.08
N GLN A 383 19.04 0.10 -0.40
CA GLN A 383 19.66 -0.21 -1.69
C GLN A 383 18.68 0.03 -2.85
N GLY A 384 19.22 0.41 -4.01
CA GLY A 384 18.45 0.47 -5.25
C GLY A 384 17.87 -0.89 -5.60
N ALA A 385 16.70 -0.91 -6.24
CA ALA A 385 16.03 -2.15 -6.62
C ALA A 385 15.63 -2.10 -8.09
N ALA A 386 16.01 -3.13 -8.85
CA ALA A 386 15.63 -3.27 -10.25
C ALA A 386 15.15 -4.69 -10.57
N ALA A 387 14.11 -4.75 -11.40
CA ALA A 387 13.74 -5.98 -12.09
C ALA A 387 14.23 -5.92 -13.53
N VAL A 388 14.89 -6.97 -13.98
CA VAL A 388 15.28 -7.10 -15.39
C VAL A 388 14.39 -8.14 -16.02
N TYR A 389 13.85 -7.84 -17.20
CA TYR A 389 12.97 -8.73 -17.95
C TYR A 389 13.63 -9.22 -19.24
N LEU A 390 13.48 -10.51 -19.51
CA LEU A 390 13.99 -11.18 -20.71
C LEU A 390 12.93 -12.10 -21.31
N ASP A 391 12.88 -12.22 -22.63
CA ASP A 391 11.96 -13.13 -23.30
C ASP A 391 12.31 -14.61 -23.10
N ALA A 392 11.29 -15.44 -22.98
CA ALA A 392 11.43 -16.89 -22.83
C ALA A 392 12.10 -17.58 -24.04
N TRP A 393 12.11 -16.93 -25.21
CA TRP A 393 12.78 -17.43 -26.42
C TRP A 393 14.20 -16.84 -26.60
N HIS A 394 14.66 -15.98 -25.69
CA HIS A 394 15.99 -15.37 -25.81
C HIS A 394 17.09 -16.41 -25.55
N LYS A 395 18.14 -16.42 -26.37
CA LYS A 395 19.24 -17.42 -26.33
C LYS A 395 20.00 -17.50 -25.00
N ASP A 396 20.05 -16.39 -24.26
CA ASP A 396 20.69 -16.29 -22.93
C ASP A 396 19.75 -16.64 -21.74
N LEU A 397 18.52 -17.11 -21.99
CA LEU A 397 17.55 -17.41 -20.93
C LEU A 397 18.09 -18.40 -19.87
N PRO A 398 18.76 -19.52 -20.21
CA PRO A 398 19.20 -20.48 -19.20
C PRO A 398 20.18 -19.91 -18.19
N GLU A 399 21.09 -19.03 -18.62
CA GLU A 399 22.01 -18.30 -17.74
C GLU A 399 21.28 -17.22 -16.95
N PHE A 400 20.33 -16.53 -17.56
CA PHE A 400 19.50 -15.51 -16.92
C PHE A 400 18.69 -16.07 -15.73
N LEU A 401 18.12 -17.27 -15.87
CA LEU A 401 17.39 -17.96 -14.80
C LEU A 401 18.26 -18.33 -13.59
N GLN A 402 19.59 -18.25 -13.73
CA GLN A 402 20.57 -18.58 -12.70
C GLN A 402 21.23 -17.35 -12.07
N LEU A 403 20.82 -16.13 -12.41
CA LEU A 403 21.45 -14.87 -11.95
C LEU A 403 21.57 -14.77 -10.43
N ARG A 404 20.55 -15.21 -9.70
CA ARG A 404 20.47 -15.08 -8.23
C ARG A 404 20.82 -16.35 -7.47
N THR A 405 21.07 -17.47 -8.16
CA THR A 405 21.37 -18.73 -7.47
C THR A 405 22.76 -18.68 -6.86
N ASN A 406 22.94 -19.32 -5.69
CA ASN A 406 24.16 -19.22 -4.89
C ASN A 406 25.39 -19.91 -5.53
N ASN A 407 25.18 -20.83 -6.47
CA ASN A 407 26.25 -21.63 -7.08
C ASN A 407 26.55 -21.15 -8.50
N GLY A 408 27.82 -21.08 -8.89
CA GLY A 408 28.28 -20.76 -10.25
C GLY A 408 29.42 -19.74 -10.28
N ASP A 409 29.78 -19.28 -11.48
CA ASP A 409 30.75 -18.20 -11.67
C ASP A 409 30.14 -16.86 -11.25
N ASP A 410 30.71 -16.21 -10.25
CA ASP A 410 30.24 -14.92 -9.70
C ASP A 410 30.16 -13.80 -10.76
N ARG A 411 31.01 -13.86 -11.79
CA ARG A 411 30.98 -12.90 -12.92
C ARG A 411 29.69 -12.99 -13.74
N MET A 412 28.94 -14.09 -13.58
CA MET A 412 27.66 -14.35 -14.22
C MET A 412 26.48 -14.20 -13.24
N LYS A 413 26.70 -13.58 -12.07
CA LYS A 413 25.70 -13.40 -11.00
C LYS A 413 25.30 -11.96 -10.77
N ALA A 414 24.03 -11.76 -10.46
CA ALA A 414 23.44 -10.49 -10.09
C ALA A 414 22.42 -10.73 -8.96
N HIS A 415 22.88 -10.77 -7.72
CA HIS A 415 22.06 -11.16 -6.56
C HIS A 415 21.02 -10.08 -6.17
N ASP A 416 21.32 -8.82 -6.48
CA ASP A 416 20.51 -7.64 -6.13
C ASP A 416 19.50 -7.27 -7.23
N ILE A 417 19.46 -8.05 -8.32
CA ILE A 417 18.50 -7.88 -9.44
C ILE A 417 17.42 -8.94 -9.38
N PHE A 418 16.17 -8.55 -9.59
CA PHE A 418 15.04 -9.46 -9.68
C PHE A 418 14.80 -9.87 -11.15
N PRO A 419 15.00 -11.14 -11.53
CA PRO A 419 14.71 -11.58 -12.88
C PRO A 419 13.20 -11.64 -13.12
N GLY A 420 12.76 -11.26 -14.31
CA GLY A 420 11.41 -11.47 -14.84
C GLY A 420 11.48 -12.09 -16.24
N VAL A 421 10.53 -12.94 -16.56
CA VAL A 421 10.48 -13.62 -17.86
C VAL A 421 9.21 -13.27 -18.61
N CYS A 422 9.36 -12.89 -19.87
CA CYS A 422 8.26 -12.57 -20.79
C CYS A 422 7.92 -13.81 -21.61
N TYR A 423 6.73 -14.36 -21.38
CA TYR A 423 6.27 -15.61 -21.99
C TYR A 423 5.28 -15.31 -23.13
N PRO A 424 5.58 -15.72 -24.37
CA PRO A 424 4.55 -15.88 -25.39
C PRO A 424 3.68 -17.10 -25.06
N ASP A 425 2.42 -17.10 -25.47
CA ASP A 425 1.44 -18.14 -25.19
C ASP A 425 1.92 -19.53 -25.64
N LEU A 426 2.64 -19.59 -26.77
CA LEU A 426 3.21 -20.82 -27.31
C LEU A 426 4.02 -21.59 -26.26
N PHE A 427 4.78 -20.90 -25.40
CA PHE A 427 5.59 -21.55 -24.36
C PHE A 427 4.70 -22.35 -23.40
N TRP A 428 3.61 -21.76 -22.92
CA TRP A 428 2.68 -22.41 -21.99
C TRP A 428 1.76 -23.42 -22.69
N LYS A 429 1.39 -23.18 -23.95
CA LYS A 429 0.70 -24.18 -24.80
C LYS A 429 1.52 -25.46 -24.89
N LEU A 430 2.82 -25.36 -25.18
CA LEU A 430 3.72 -26.51 -25.21
C LEU A 430 3.91 -27.11 -23.81
N ALA A 431 4.17 -26.29 -22.77
CA ALA A 431 4.35 -26.80 -21.41
C ALA A 431 3.13 -27.60 -20.89
N LYS A 432 1.92 -27.26 -21.34
CA LYS A 432 0.69 -27.99 -21.05
C LYS A 432 0.56 -29.28 -21.87
N ASN A 433 0.78 -29.20 -23.19
CA ASN A 433 0.40 -30.24 -24.13
C ASN A 433 1.53 -31.24 -24.43
N ASP A 434 2.78 -30.77 -24.48
CA ASP A 434 3.97 -31.56 -24.78
C ASP A 434 5.22 -30.94 -24.14
N LEU A 435 5.59 -31.44 -22.96
CA LEU A 435 6.78 -30.99 -22.23
C LEU A 435 8.09 -31.38 -22.92
N ASP A 436 8.09 -32.44 -23.73
CA ASP A 436 9.30 -32.93 -24.40
C ASP A 436 9.51 -32.23 -25.76
N ALA A 437 8.56 -31.36 -26.18
CA ALA A 437 8.69 -30.52 -27.36
C ALA A 437 9.96 -29.65 -27.35
N PRO A 438 10.60 -29.45 -28.52
CA PRO A 438 11.77 -28.58 -28.63
C PRO A 438 11.38 -27.11 -28.51
N TRP A 439 12.08 -26.40 -27.64
CA TRP A 439 12.04 -24.95 -27.50
C TRP A 439 13.31 -24.34 -28.09
N TYR A 440 13.14 -23.55 -29.15
CA TYR A 440 14.23 -22.90 -29.87
C TYR A 440 14.44 -21.50 -29.32
N MET A 441 15.64 -21.24 -28.81
CA MET A 441 16.04 -19.93 -28.32
C MET A 441 17.03 -19.28 -29.28
N MET A 442 16.83 -17.99 -29.58
CA MET A 442 17.48 -17.26 -30.67
C MET A 442 17.99 -15.88 -30.21
N CYS A 443 18.87 -15.28 -31.01
CA CYS A 443 19.38 -13.94 -30.77
C CYS A 443 18.49 -12.91 -31.50
N PRO A 444 17.96 -11.87 -30.82
CA PRO A 444 17.13 -10.83 -31.47
C PRO A 444 17.88 -10.11 -32.60
N HIS A 445 19.18 -9.85 -32.41
CA HIS A 445 20.04 -9.22 -33.41
C HIS A 445 20.18 -10.05 -34.69
N GLU A 446 20.41 -11.37 -34.57
CA GLU A 446 20.54 -12.27 -35.73
C GLU A 446 19.22 -12.40 -36.49
N ILE A 447 18.09 -12.42 -35.76
CA ILE A 447 16.76 -12.39 -36.38
C ILE A 447 16.61 -11.11 -37.20
N HIS A 448 16.94 -9.94 -36.63
CA HIS A 448 16.84 -8.68 -37.33
C HIS A 448 17.76 -8.62 -38.57
N GLU A 449 19.02 -9.06 -38.46
CA GLU A 449 19.96 -9.11 -39.59
C GLU A 449 19.44 -9.99 -40.75
N VAL A 450 18.79 -11.11 -40.44
CA VAL A 450 18.35 -12.09 -41.45
C VAL A 450 16.94 -11.81 -41.99
N LYS A 451 16.02 -11.39 -41.13
CA LYS A 451 14.59 -11.25 -41.44
C LYS A 451 14.13 -9.82 -41.61
N GLY A 452 14.89 -8.84 -41.10
CA GLY A 452 14.54 -7.42 -41.16
C GLY A 452 13.46 -6.97 -40.17
N TYR A 453 13.00 -7.87 -39.27
CA TYR A 453 12.05 -7.54 -38.21
C TYR A 453 12.59 -7.96 -36.84
N PHE A 454 12.00 -7.39 -35.80
CA PHE A 454 12.25 -7.76 -34.41
C PHE A 454 11.12 -8.68 -33.94
N LEU A 455 11.46 -9.87 -33.45
CA LEU A 455 10.45 -10.86 -33.07
C LEU A 455 9.69 -10.41 -31.80
N GLU A 456 10.38 -9.72 -30.90
CA GLU A 456 9.83 -9.14 -29.68
C GLU A 456 8.81 -8.00 -29.91
N ASP A 457 8.71 -7.46 -31.12
CA ASP A 457 7.74 -6.42 -31.51
C ASP A 457 6.39 -7.02 -31.94
N CYS A 458 6.18 -8.31 -31.68
CA CYS A 458 4.99 -9.06 -32.07
C CYS A 458 4.45 -9.85 -30.87
N TYR A 459 3.16 -10.22 -30.93
CA TYR A 459 2.49 -11.08 -29.97
C TYR A 459 1.41 -11.93 -30.65
N GLY A 460 0.90 -12.93 -29.95
CA GLY A 460 -0.18 -13.81 -30.43
C GLY A 460 0.18 -14.58 -31.69
N GLU A 461 -0.80 -14.78 -32.59
CA GLU A 461 -0.63 -15.59 -33.80
C GLU A 461 0.45 -15.05 -34.74
N GLU A 462 0.63 -13.73 -34.84
CA GLU A 462 1.69 -13.14 -35.65
C GLU A 462 3.07 -13.51 -35.11
N TRP A 463 3.23 -13.48 -33.78
CA TRP A 463 4.47 -13.89 -33.13
C TRP A 463 4.75 -15.38 -33.37
N GLU A 464 3.76 -16.25 -33.21
CA GLU A 464 3.93 -17.70 -33.43
C GLU A 464 4.36 -18.00 -34.87
N ARG A 465 3.73 -17.36 -35.86
CA ARG A 465 4.12 -17.49 -37.28
C ARG A 465 5.57 -17.06 -37.50
N LYS A 466 5.94 -15.85 -37.05
CA LYS A 466 7.30 -15.31 -37.19
C LYS A 466 8.35 -16.13 -36.43
N TYR A 467 7.97 -16.72 -35.29
CA TYR A 467 8.83 -17.60 -34.51
C TYR A 467 9.20 -18.84 -35.31
N TYR A 468 8.22 -19.57 -35.86
CA TYR A 468 8.50 -20.75 -36.68
C TYR A 468 9.23 -20.42 -37.99
N GLU A 469 8.94 -19.28 -38.62
CA GLU A 469 9.73 -18.77 -39.76
C GLU A 469 11.21 -18.55 -39.42
N CYS A 470 11.53 -18.18 -38.18
CA CYS A 470 12.91 -18.09 -37.69
C CYS A 470 13.51 -19.46 -37.36
N VAL A 471 12.71 -20.37 -36.77
CA VAL A 471 13.12 -21.75 -36.46
C VAL A 471 13.55 -22.48 -37.72
N ASP A 472 12.78 -22.35 -38.81
CA ASP A 472 13.02 -23.05 -40.08
C ASP A 472 14.17 -22.43 -40.91
N ASP A 473 14.64 -21.23 -40.57
CA ASP A 473 15.67 -20.53 -41.35
C ASP A 473 17.09 -20.85 -40.86
N GLU A 474 17.80 -21.75 -41.54
CA GLU A 474 19.14 -22.22 -41.17
C GLU A 474 20.19 -21.12 -40.96
N ARG A 475 19.96 -19.90 -41.47
CA ARG A 475 20.88 -18.75 -41.27
C ARG A 475 20.87 -18.20 -39.84
N ILE A 476 19.82 -18.49 -39.07
CA ILE A 476 19.66 -18.05 -37.68
C ILE A 476 20.19 -19.14 -36.74
N SER A 477 21.09 -18.81 -35.82
CA SER A 477 21.61 -19.76 -34.85
C SER A 477 20.59 -20.01 -33.74
N LYS A 478 20.27 -21.30 -33.50
CA LYS A 478 19.35 -21.72 -32.43
C LYS A 478 20.09 -22.47 -31.32
N ARG A 479 19.71 -22.17 -30.07
CA ARG A 479 19.94 -23.04 -28.91
C ARG A 479 18.65 -23.80 -28.64
N VAL A 480 18.69 -25.11 -28.65
CA VAL A 480 17.49 -25.95 -28.47
C VAL A 480 17.55 -26.65 -27.13
N MET A 481 16.47 -26.58 -26.37
CA MET A 481 16.23 -27.34 -25.14
C MET A 481 14.79 -27.84 -25.17
N SER A 482 14.47 -28.92 -24.46
CA SER A 482 13.06 -29.29 -24.26
C SER A 482 12.37 -28.25 -23.38
N VAL A 483 11.06 -28.05 -23.58
CA VAL A 483 10.26 -27.17 -22.71
C VAL A 483 10.38 -27.61 -21.23
N LYS A 484 10.42 -28.91 -20.97
CA LYS A 484 10.65 -29.51 -19.65
C LYS A 484 11.94 -29.04 -18.98
N GLU A 485 13.04 -28.93 -19.71
CA GLU A 485 14.31 -28.47 -19.16
C GLU A 485 14.25 -26.99 -18.79
N ILE A 486 13.61 -26.16 -19.61
CA ILE A 486 13.41 -24.73 -19.31
C ILE A 486 12.50 -24.55 -18.10
N VAL A 487 11.37 -25.26 -18.03
CA VAL A 487 10.47 -25.23 -16.87
C VAL A 487 11.18 -25.69 -15.59
N ARG A 488 12.07 -26.68 -15.67
CA ARG A 488 12.94 -27.10 -14.55
C ARG A 488 13.82 -25.97 -14.04
N LEU A 489 14.44 -25.20 -14.94
CA LEU A 489 15.24 -24.05 -14.55
C LEU A 489 14.40 -22.94 -13.92
N ILE A 490 13.21 -22.65 -14.48
CA ILE A 490 12.26 -21.67 -13.93
C ILE A 490 11.86 -22.05 -12.51
N ILE A 491 11.33 -23.25 -12.31
CA ILE A 491 10.86 -23.70 -10.99
C ILE A 491 12.00 -23.79 -9.97
N LYS A 492 13.19 -24.24 -10.38
CA LYS A 492 14.35 -24.23 -9.50
C LYS A 492 14.66 -22.82 -9.01
N SER A 493 14.70 -21.84 -9.92
CA SER A 493 14.94 -20.44 -9.58
C SER A 493 13.85 -19.91 -8.63
N LEU A 494 12.58 -20.21 -8.91
CA LEU A 494 11.43 -19.79 -8.10
C LEU A 494 11.50 -20.30 -6.66
N VAL A 495 11.84 -21.58 -6.47
CA VAL A 495 11.93 -22.19 -5.14
C VAL A 495 13.15 -21.66 -4.38
N GLU A 496 14.28 -21.45 -5.06
CA GLU A 496 15.52 -20.99 -4.41
C GLU A 496 15.50 -19.47 -4.09
N THR A 497 14.84 -18.66 -4.92
CA THR A 497 15.01 -17.19 -4.90
C THR A 497 13.71 -16.39 -4.88
N GLY A 498 12.56 -17.06 -5.05
CA GLY A 498 11.25 -16.45 -5.20
C GLY A 498 10.98 -15.81 -6.58
N THR A 499 11.94 -15.91 -7.50
CA THR A 499 11.95 -15.30 -8.86
C THR A 499 12.39 -16.35 -9.89
N PRO A 500 12.08 -16.27 -11.19
CA PRO A 500 11.67 -15.08 -11.94
C PRO A 500 10.21 -14.67 -11.76
N PHE A 501 9.94 -13.37 -11.91
CA PHE A 501 8.58 -12.87 -12.14
C PHE A 501 8.04 -13.34 -13.49
N THR A 502 6.73 -13.42 -13.61
CA THR A 502 6.06 -13.85 -14.86
C THR A 502 5.37 -12.68 -15.53
N PHE A 503 5.57 -12.56 -16.83
CA PHE A 503 4.87 -11.62 -17.70
C PHE A 503 4.31 -12.38 -18.91
N HIS A 504 2.99 -12.49 -19.01
CA HIS A 504 2.30 -13.16 -20.12
C HIS A 504 2.12 -12.16 -21.26
N ARG A 505 3.08 -12.14 -22.19
CA ARG A 505 3.22 -11.11 -23.24
C ARG A 505 1.95 -10.93 -24.06
N ASP A 506 1.34 -12.03 -24.45
CA ASP A 506 0.19 -12.02 -25.35
C ASP A 506 -1.05 -11.48 -24.64
N HIS A 507 -1.39 -11.98 -23.45
CA HIS A 507 -2.51 -11.43 -22.66
C HIS A 507 -2.34 -9.94 -22.34
N VAL A 508 -1.13 -9.51 -22.01
CA VAL A 508 -0.85 -8.10 -21.69
C VAL A 508 -1.13 -7.21 -22.90
N ASN A 509 -0.64 -7.60 -24.09
CA ASN A 509 -0.78 -6.79 -25.30
C ASN A 509 -2.17 -6.90 -25.94
N GLU A 510 -2.82 -8.05 -25.85
CA GLU A 510 -4.23 -8.21 -26.27
C GLU A 510 -5.15 -7.29 -25.47
N MET A 511 -4.87 -7.13 -24.17
CA MET A 511 -5.66 -6.29 -23.26
C MET A 511 -5.11 -4.87 -23.07
N ASN A 512 -4.11 -4.46 -23.86
CA ASN A 512 -3.56 -3.11 -23.88
C ASN A 512 -4.64 -2.13 -24.35
N PRO A 513 -4.98 -1.08 -23.58
CA PRO A 513 -5.95 -0.07 -24.00
C PRO A 513 -5.46 0.89 -25.10
N ASN A 514 -4.14 0.95 -25.36
CA ASN A 514 -3.54 1.85 -26.34
C ASN A 514 -2.69 1.10 -27.39
N PRO A 515 -3.20 0.04 -28.04
CA PRO A 515 -2.40 -0.78 -28.96
C PRO A 515 -2.03 -0.01 -30.24
N HIS A 516 -2.75 1.07 -30.54
CA HIS A 516 -2.52 1.94 -31.69
C HIS A 516 -1.25 2.82 -31.56
N GLN A 517 -0.66 2.93 -30.38
CA GLN A 517 0.54 3.73 -30.14
C GLN A 517 1.79 2.92 -29.82
N GLY A 518 1.68 1.60 -29.62
CA GLY A 518 2.84 0.78 -29.29
C GLY A 518 2.50 -0.52 -28.59
N MET A 519 3.55 -1.09 -27.99
CA MET A 519 3.53 -2.41 -27.35
C MET A 519 4.10 -2.34 -25.93
N ILE A 520 3.69 -3.29 -25.11
CA ILE A 520 4.16 -3.48 -23.73
C ILE A 520 5.15 -4.65 -23.73
N TYR A 521 6.43 -4.38 -23.47
CA TYR A 521 7.49 -5.40 -23.54
C TYR A 521 7.74 -6.09 -22.20
N CYS A 522 7.56 -5.38 -21.09
CA CYS A 522 7.70 -5.93 -19.75
C CYS A 522 6.89 -5.13 -18.72
N SER A 523 7.05 -5.47 -17.44
CA SER A 523 6.45 -4.73 -16.32
C SER A 523 7.51 -3.99 -15.50
N ASN A 524 7.07 -3.19 -14.54
CA ASN A 524 7.90 -2.58 -13.51
C ASN A 524 8.50 -3.62 -12.52
N LEU A 525 9.24 -3.11 -11.53
CA LEU A 525 9.82 -3.88 -10.43
C LEU A 525 8.82 -4.82 -9.72
N CYS A 526 7.56 -4.40 -9.58
CA CYS A 526 6.57 -5.12 -8.78
C CYS A 526 5.56 -5.92 -9.64
N SER A 527 5.75 -5.99 -10.97
CA SER A 527 4.93 -6.75 -11.92
C SER A 527 3.45 -6.34 -12.08
N GLU A 528 3.04 -5.13 -11.68
CA GLU A 528 1.65 -4.64 -11.78
C GLU A 528 1.41 -3.63 -12.92
N ILE A 529 2.47 -3.09 -13.52
CA ILE A 529 2.38 -1.97 -14.47
C ILE A 529 2.58 -2.47 -15.89
N ALA A 530 1.59 -2.25 -16.74
CA ALA A 530 1.61 -2.65 -18.13
C ALA A 530 1.23 -1.45 -19.00
N GLN A 531 2.23 -0.74 -19.51
CA GLN A 531 2.08 0.48 -20.31
C GLN A 531 3.00 0.42 -21.53
N ASN A 532 2.63 1.12 -22.61
CA ASN A 532 3.44 1.16 -23.83
C ASN A 532 4.85 1.68 -23.54
N MET A 533 5.82 1.06 -24.19
CA MET A 533 7.24 1.36 -24.01
C MET A 533 7.92 1.47 -25.37
N SER A 534 8.96 2.28 -25.46
CA SER A 534 9.86 2.31 -26.61
C SER A 534 11.23 2.78 -26.19
N ALA A 535 12.26 2.25 -26.85
CA ALA A 535 13.65 2.63 -26.57
C ALA A 535 13.91 4.10 -26.95
N MET A 536 14.90 4.69 -26.29
CA MET A 536 15.40 6.02 -26.65
C MET A 536 16.25 5.94 -27.91
N ASP A 537 16.09 6.92 -28.82
CA ASP A 537 17.00 7.07 -29.97
C ASP A 537 18.08 8.09 -29.59
N ILE A 538 19.32 7.63 -29.41
CA ILE A 538 20.48 8.51 -29.18
C ILE A 538 20.99 9.00 -30.53
N LEU A 539 20.87 10.31 -30.75
CA LEU A 539 21.24 10.94 -32.01
C LEU A 539 22.73 11.34 -32.01
N PRO A 540 23.34 11.53 -33.19
CA PRO A 540 24.72 12.01 -33.29
C PRO A 540 24.94 13.34 -32.55
N TYR A 541 26.15 13.52 -32.05
CA TYR A 541 26.57 14.77 -31.43
C TYR A 541 26.50 15.94 -32.41
N GLU A 542 26.10 17.10 -31.90
CA GLU A 542 26.12 18.36 -32.63
C GLU A 542 27.11 19.33 -31.98
N GLU A 543 27.96 19.95 -32.78
CA GLU A 543 28.84 21.03 -32.33
C GLU A 543 28.12 22.37 -32.50
N VAL A 544 27.92 23.11 -31.40
CA VAL A 544 27.25 24.40 -31.41
C VAL A 544 28.21 25.46 -30.86
N GLN A 545 28.31 26.60 -31.54
CA GLN A 545 29.07 27.76 -31.06
C GLN A 545 28.17 28.60 -30.14
N VAL A 546 28.56 28.77 -28.88
CA VAL A 546 27.88 29.65 -27.92
C VAL A 546 28.92 30.58 -27.31
N ASP A 547 28.74 31.89 -27.49
CA ASP A 547 29.64 32.94 -26.98
C ASP A 547 31.13 32.75 -27.37
N GLY A 548 31.39 32.12 -28.53
CA GLY A 548 32.75 31.86 -29.04
C GLY A 548 33.38 30.56 -28.54
N GLU A 549 32.66 29.75 -27.76
CA GLU A 549 33.07 28.43 -27.32
C GLU A 549 32.35 27.32 -28.10
N THR A 550 33.08 26.26 -28.43
CA THR A 550 32.51 25.04 -29.03
C THR A 550 31.87 24.19 -27.93
N ILE A 551 30.55 24.02 -27.99
CA ILE A 551 29.78 23.14 -27.11
C ILE A 551 29.37 21.87 -27.88
N ILE A 552 29.62 20.71 -27.27
CA ILE A 552 29.13 19.42 -27.77
C ILE A 552 27.75 19.14 -27.17
N VAL A 553 26.75 19.02 -28.02
CA VAL A 553 25.36 18.73 -27.63
C VAL A 553 25.03 17.29 -27.95
N GLU A 554 24.61 16.54 -26.93
CA GLU A 554 24.01 15.22 -27.09
C GLU A 554 22.48 15.37 -27.22
N LYS A 555 21.91 14.83 -28.30
CA LYS A 555 20.46 14.85 -28.54
C LYS A 555 19.90 13.44 -28.35
N THR A 556 18.80 13.33 -27.61
CA THR A 556 18.10 12.05 -27.41
C THR A 556 16.63 12.23 -27.69
N LYS A 557 16.06 11.37 -28.54
CA LYS A 557 14.61 11.23 -28.65
C LYS A 557 14.14 10.32 -27.50
N PRO A 558 13.15 10.74 -26.70
CA PRO A 558 12.88 10.19 -25.38
C PRO A 558 12.39 8.73 -25.33
N GLY A 559 11.97 8.14 -26.45
CA GLY A 559 11.17 6.91 -26.43
C GLY A 559 9.91 7.07 -25.58
N ASP A 560 9.46 5.97 -24.97
CA ASP A 560 8.40 5.94 -23.96
C ASP A 560 8.96 5.28 -22.69
N PHE A 561 9.46 6.14 -21.80
CA PHE A 561 9.93 5.80 -20.46
C PHE A 561 8.78 5.88 -19.45
N VAL A 562 8.37 4.75 -18.90
CA VAL A 562 7.13 4.62 -18.10
C VAL A 562 7.31 5.16 -16.68
N VAL A 563 6.25 5.74 -16.12
CA VAL A 563 6.16 6.19 -14.71
C VAL A 563 4.86 5.70 -14.09
N CYS A 564 4.92 5.35 -12.81
CA CYS A 564 3.77 4.84 -12.07
C CYS A 564 3.29 5.88 -11.04
N ASN A 565 2.03 6.31 -11.15
CA ASN A 565 1.38 7.23 -10.20
C ASN A 565 0.28 6.45 -9.48
N LEU A 566 0.52 6.07 -8.21
CA LEU A 566 -0.25 5.02 -7.55
C LEU A 566 -0.99 5.51 -6.30
N ALA A 567 -2.17 4.96 -6.09
CA ALA A 567 -2.91 5.02 -4.83
C ALA A 567 -3.67 3.71 -4.65
N SER A 568 -4.19 3.46 -3.47
CA SER A 568 -4.95 2.24 -3.19
C SER A 568 -6.20 2.55 -2.39
N LEU A 569 -7.32 1.98 -2.85
CA LEU A 569 -8.54 1.86 -2.06
C LEU A 569 -8.28 0.90 -0.90
N THR A 570 -8.52 1.32 0.33
CA THR A 570 -8.43 0.45 1.50
C THR A 570 -9.77 -0.23 1.72
N LEU A 571 -10.00 -1.36 1.06
CA LEU A 571 -11.32 -2.03 1.06
C LEU A 571 -11.77 -2.47 2.46
N GLY A 572 -10.84 -2.71 3.38
CA GLY A 572 -11.17 -2.99 4.78
C GLY A 572 -11.81 -1.80 5.53
N HIS A 573 -11.63 -0.57 5.05
CA HIS A 573 -12.15 0.67 5.66
C HIS A 573 -13.26 1.33 4.87
N ILE A 574 -13.54 0.85 3.65
CA ILE A 574 -14.62 1.33 2.80
C ILE A 574 -15.83 0.39 2.97
N ASP A 575 -17.03 0.94 3.10
CA ASP A 575 -18.23 0.15 2.91
C ASP A 575 -18.42 -0.13 1.41
N VAL A 576 -17.84 -1.24 0.94
CA VAL A 576 -17.86 -1.65 -0.46
C VAL A 576 -19.27 -2.01 -0.98
N ARG A 577 -20.28 -2.08 -0.11
CA ARG A 577 -21.69 -2.25 -0.50
C ARG A 577 -22.42 -0.92 -0.68
N ASN A 578 -21.84 0.19 -0.24
CA ASN A 578 -22.35 1.53 -0.44
C ASN A 578 -21.79 2.12 -1.74
N ASP A 579 -22.56 2.00 -2.82
CA ASP A 579 -22.15 2.45 -4.15
C ASP A 579 -21.95 3.98 -4.22
N GLU A 580 -22.65 4.78 -3.40
CA GLU A 580 -22.47 6.24 -3.36
C GLU A 580 -21.13 6.62 -2.71
N GLU A 581 -20.81 6.00 -1.58
CA GLU A 581 -19.53 6.20 -0.90
C GLU A 581 -18.37 5.76 -1.78
N LEU A 582 -18.44 4.55 -2.35
CA LEU A 582 -17.38 4.00 -3.20
C LEU A 582 -17.15 4.90 -4.44
N ARG A 583 -18.23 5.35 -5.09
CA ARG A 583 -18.15 6.25 -6.24
C ARG A 583 -17.49 7.58 -5.89
N HIS A 584 -17.91 8.19 -4.78
CA HIS A 584 -17.34 9.46 -4.32
C HIS A 584 -15.84 9.33 -4.03
N ILE A 585 -15.43 8.29 -3.29
CA ILE A 585 -14.01 8.04 -2.99
C ILE A 585 -13.20 7.88 -4.28
N ILE A 586 -13.70 7.10 -5.25
CA ILE A 586 -13.04 6.88 -6.54
C ILE A 586 -12.92 8.20 -7.32
N GLN A 587 -13.96 9.03 -7.35
CA GLN A 587 -13.90 10.34 -8.02
C GLN A 587 -12.81 11.24 -7.43
N VAL A 588 -12.72 11.32 -6.10
CA VAL A 588 -11.72 12.15 -5.41
C VAL A 588 -10.30 11.61 -5.65
N VAL A 589 -10.07 10.30 -5.52
CA VAL A 589 -8.72 9.72 -5.68
C VAL A 589 -8.23 9.74 -7.12
N VAL A 590 -9.11 9.53 -8.12
CA VAL A 590 -8.74 9.63 -9.55
C VAL A 590 -8.29 11.06 -9.86
N ARG A 591 -8.98 12.09 -9.34
CA ARG A 591 -8.55 13.49 -9.48
C ARG A 591 -7.21 13.74 -8.79
N ALA A 592 -7.03 13.25 -7.56
CA ALA A 592 -5.78 13.40 -6.83
C ALA A 592 -4.59 12.72 -7.57
N LEU A 593 -4.81 11.54 -8.15
CA LEU A 593 -3.84 10.83 -8.98
C LEU A 593 -3.52 11.58 -10.28
N ASP A 594 -4.52 12.16 -10.95
CA ASP A 594 -4.27 12.99 -12.14
C ASP A 594 -3.43 14.21 -11.79
N ASN A 595 -3.66 14.83 -10.62
CA ASN A 595 -2.90 15.99 -10.16
C ASN A 595 -1.44 15.63 -9.82
N VAL A 596 -1.17 14.40 -9.35
CA VAL A 596 0.22 13.93 -9.16
C VAL A 596 1.03 14.05 -10.46
N ILE A 597 0.44 13.80 -11.63
CA ILE A 597 1.14 13.88 -12.92
C ILE A 597 1.66 15.30 -13.20
N ASP A 598 0.88 16.32 -12.86
CA ASP A 598 1.24 17.72 -13.15
C ASP A 598 2.17 18.30 -12.09
N LEU A 599 2.02 17.85 -10.84
CA LEU A 599 2.79 18.33 -9.70
C LEU A 599 4.13 17.61 -9.53
N ASN A 600 4.28 16.37 -10.00
CA ASN A 600 5.45 15.56 -9.70
C ASN A 600 6.76 16.16 -10.24
N TYR A 601 7.81 16.12 -9.42
CA TYR A 601 9.18 16.33 -9.87
C TYR A 601 9.73 15.06 -10.54
N TYR A 602 10.19 15.18 -11.79
CA TYR A 602 10.77 14.06 -12.55
C TYR A 602 12.30 14.16 -12.57
N PRO A 603 13.04 13.17 -12.01
CA PRO A 603 14.50 13.16 -12.09
C PRO A 603 15.01 12.90 -13.52
N ILE A 604 14.16 12.29 -14.37
CA ILE A 604 14.44 12.00 -15.78
C ILE A 604 13.45 12.78 -16.65
N PRO A 605 13.90 13.69 -17.54
CA PRO A 605 13.01 14.45 -18.41
C PRO A 605 12.15 13.58 -19.33
N PHE A 606 12.68 12.46 -19.82
CA PHE A 606 11.96 11.52 -20.71
C PHE A 606 10.71 10.95 -20.04
N ALA A 607 10.80 10.66 -18.74
CA ALA A 607 9.72 10.16 -17.92
C ALA A 607 8.55 11.16 -17.86
N LYS A 608 8.85 12.47 -17.77
CA LYS A 608 7.83 13.53 -17.81
C LYS A 608 7.08 13.55 -19.14
N VAL A 609 7.80 13.42 -20.26
CA VAL A 609 7.22 13.43 -21.60
C VAL A 609 6.22 12.27 -21.77
N THR A 610 6.61 11.04 -21.43
CA THR A 610 5.71 9.88 -21.49
C THR A 610 4.51 10.05 -20.58
N ASN A 611 4.74 10.50 -19.35
CA ASN A 611 3.68 10.65 -18.35
C ASN A 611 2.66 11.72 -18.77
N GLN A 612 3.07 12.77 -19.48
CA GLN A 612 2.15 13.78 -20.02
C GLN A 612 1.35 13.29 -21.23
N LYS A 613 1.93 12.43 -22.10
CA LYS A 613 1.23 11.88 -23.27
C LYS A 613 0.07 10.96 -22.88
N TYR A 614 0.34 10.00 -22.00
CA TYR A 614 -0.61 8.96 -21.61
C TYR A 614 -1.40 9.31 -20.34
N ARG A 615 -0.88 10.21 -19.50
CA ARG A 615 -1.42 10.53 -18.16
C ARG A 615 -1.78 9.28 -17.34
N PRO A 616 -0.88 8.28 -17.21
CA PRO A 616 -1.21 7.02 -16.58
C PRO A 616 -1.36 7.19 -15.07
N ILE A 617 -2.38 6.56 -14.51
CA ILE A 617 -2.57 6.37 -13.08
C ILE A 617 -2.68 4.87 -12.79
N GLY A 618 -2.48 4.47 -11.54
CA GLY A 618 -2.69 3.11 -11.06
C GLY A 618 -3.44 3.14 -9.75
N LEU A 619 -4.76 3.21 -9.84
CA LEU A 619 -5.64 3.01 -8.70
C LEU A 619 -5.72 1.50 -8.41
N GLY A 620 -5.13 1.12 -7.28
CA GLY A 620 -5.09 -0.25 -6.80
C GLY A 620 -5.98 -0.47 -5.60
N THR A 621 -5.67 -1.52 -4.86
CA THR A 621 -6.42 -1.94 -3.67
C THR A 621 -5.46 -2.39 -2.58
N SER A 622 -5.82 -2.13 -1.34
CA SER A 622 -5.29 -2.72 -0.12
C SER A 622 -6.43 -3.27 0.72
N GLY A 623 -6.14 -4.17 1.66
CA GLY A 623 -7.14 -4.64 2.61
C GLY A 623 -8.13 -5.63 2.03
N TYR A 624 -7.76 -6.36 0.97
CA TYR A 624 -8.64 -7.33 0.32
C TYR A 624 -9.09 -8.45 1.26
N HIS A 625 -8.16 -9.12 1.94
CA HIS A 625 -8.51 -10.17 2.90
C HIS A 625 -9.22 -9.59 4.13
N HIS A 626 -8.84 -8.38 4.58
CA HIS A 626 -9.58 -7.66 5.63
C HIS A 626 -11.06 -7.44 5.25
N MET A 627 -11.33 -7.00 4.01
CA MET A 627 -12.69 -6.83 3.49
C MET A 627 -13.48 -8.14 3.51
N LEU A 628 -12.90 -9.24 3.01
CA LEU A 628 -13.57 -10.54 3.02
C LEU A 628 -13.96 -10.97 4.43
N VAL A 629 -13.06 -10.78 5.40
CA VAL A 629 -13.30 -11.11 6.80
C VAL A 629 -14.41 -10.27 7.41
N LYS A 630 -14.43 -8.95 7.14
CA LYS A 630 -15.52 -8.07 7.60
C LYS A 630 -16.88 -8.44 7.00
N LEU A 631 -16.88 -8.99 5.79
CA LEU A 631 -18.08 -9.50 5.12
C LEU A 631 -18.46 -10.92 5.56
N GLY A 632 -17.66 -11.57 6.41
CA GLY A 632 -17.91 -12.95 6.86
C GLY A 632 -17.57 -14.02 5.81
N MET A 633 -16.81 -13.68 4.77
CA MET A 633 -16.50 -14.55 3.64
C MET A 633 -15.14 -15.24 3.83
N SER A 634 -15.07 -16.53 3.50
CA SER A 634 -13.80 -17.26 3.41
C SER A 634 -13.08 -16.96 2.10
N PHE A 635 -11.75 -16.90 2.15
CA PHE A 635 -10.90 -16.74 0.97
C PHE A 635 -11.08 -17.89 -0.04
N GLU A 636 -11.38 -19.11 0.43
CA GLU A 636 -11.56 -20.31 -0.40
C GLU A 636 -13.05 -20.61 -0.59
N SER A 637 -13.78 -19.68 -1.22
CA SER A 637 -15.22 -19.83 -1.47
C SER A 637 -15.65 -19.24 -2.82
N GLU A 638 -16.68 -19.84 -3.42
CA GLU A 638 -17.28 -19.32 -4.66
C GLU A 638 -18.00 -17.98 -4.43
N GLU A 639 -18.57 -17.77 -3.24
CA GLU A 639 -19.16 -16.48 -2.83
C GLU A 639 -18.12 -15.36 -2.91
N HIS A 640 -16.90 -15.60 -2.43
CA HIS A 640 -15.78 -14.67 -2.58
C HIS A 640 -15.51 -14.36 -4.06
N LEU A 641 -15.40 -15.39 -4.92
CA LEU A 641 -15.10 -15.18 -6.34
C LEU A 641 -16.19 -14.36 -7.06
N GLN A 642 -17.47 -14.65 -6.80
CA GLN A 642 -18.58 -13.89 -7.36
C GLN A 642 -18.58 -12.44 -6.86
N PHE A 643 -18.41 -12.24 -5.55
CA PHE A 643 -18.43 -10.91 -4.96
C PHE A 643 -17.34 -10.00 -5.53
N VAL A 644 -16.15 -10.54 -5.79
CA VAL A 644 -15.02 -9.74 -6.28
C VAL A 644 -15.08 -9.49 -7.79
N ASP A 645 -15.75 -10.34 -8.58
CA ASP A 645 -16.12 -10.02 -9.97
C ASP A 645 -17.02 -8.76 -9.97
N GLU A 646 -18.11 -8.79 -9.19
CA GLU A 646 -19.05 -7.67 -9.08
C GLU A 646 -18.39 -6.40 -8.55
N LEU A 647 -17.57 -6.49 -7.50
CA LEU A 647 -16.89 -5.34 -6.92
C LEU A 647 -15.87 -4.71 -7.88
N TYR A 648 -15.05 -5.51 -8.56
CA TYR A 648 -14.06 -4.97 -9.49
C TYR A 648 -14.69 -4.47 -10.79
N GLU A 649 -15.83 -5.04 -11.22
CA GLU A 649 -16.65 -4.43 -12.27
C GLU A 649 -17.10 -3.01 -11.86
N LYS A 650 -17.60 -2.84 -10.63
CA LYS A 650 -18.03 -1.53 -10.10
C LYS A 650 -16.85 -0.55 -10.01
N ILE A 651 -15.72 -0.98 -9.45
CA ILE A 651 -14.51 -0.14 -9.35
C ILE A 651 -14.07 0.32 -10.74
N ASN A 652 -14.02 -0.57 -11.73
CA ASN A 652 -13.66 -0.20 -13.10
C ASN A 652 -14.65 0.80 -13.70
N TYR A 653 -15.95 0.54 -13.58
CA TYR A 653 -17.01 1.43 -14.08
C TYR A 653 -16.86 2.85 -13.51
N MET A 654 -16.76 2.96 -12.18
CA MET A 654 -16.66 4.24 -11.47
C MET A 654 -15.34 4.96 -11.79
N THR A 655 -14.25 4.23 -12.01
CA THR A 655 -12.94 4.81 -12.34
C THR A 655 -12.93 5.39 -13.76
N LEU A 656 -13.52 4.67 -14.73
CA LEU A 656 -13.71 5.14 -16.10
C LEU A 656 -14.65 6.36 -16.16
N GLU A 657 -15.74 6.33 -15.38
CA GLU A 657 -16.64 7.47 -15.25
C GLU A 657 -15.91 8.69 -14.69
N ALA A 658 -15.17 8.55 -13.59
CA ALA A 658 -14.41 9.65 -12.99
C ALA A 658 -13.37 10.24 -13.94
N SER A 659 -12.64 9.40 -14.68
CA SER A 659 -11.66 9.87 -15.67
C SER A 659 -12.32 10.52 -16.89
N CYS A 660 -13.53 10.11 -17.27
CA CYS A 660 -14.32 10.73 -18.33
C CYS A 660 -14.83 12.11 -17.91
N ASP A 661 -15.32 12.24 -16.68
CA ASP A 661 -15.75 13.53 -16.11
C ASP A 661 -14.57 14.51 -16.01
N LEU A 662 -13.39 14.03 -15.62
CA LEU A 662 -12.16 14.82 -15.65
C LEU A 662 -11.74 15.22 -17.06
N ALA A 663 -11.97 14.38 -18.07
CA ALA A 663 -11.67 14.71 -19.47
C ALA A 663 -12.54 15.86 -19.97
N GLN A 664 -13.81 15.88 -19.56
CA GLN A 664 -14.74 16.97 -19.89
C GLN A 664 -14.30 18.30 -19.27
N GLU A 665 -13.72 18.28 -18.07
CA GLU A 665 -13.22 19.48 -17.38
C GLU A 665 -11.85 19.94 -17.87
N LYS A 666 -10.88 19.01 -18.00
CA LYS A 666 -9.46 19.31 -18.18
C LYS A 666 -8.90 18.88 -19.54
N GLY A 667 -9.71 18.26 -20.40
CA GLY A 667 -9.31 17.65 -21.67
C GLY A 667 -8.83 16.21 -21.53
N SER A 668 -8.92 15.44 -22.62
CA SER A 668 -8.47 14.05 -22.68
C SER A 668 -6.94 13.91 -22.75
N TYR A 669 -6.39 12.73 -22.44
CA TYR A 669 -4.98 12.44 -22.72
C TYR A 669 -4.68 12.49 -24.24
N ALA A 670 -3.41 12.73 -24.59
CA ALA A 670 -3.03 13.08 -25.96
C ALA A 670 -3.31 11.98 -26.98
N TYR A 671 -3.21 10.71 -26.57
CA TYR A 671 -3.38 9.55 -27.43
C TYR A 671 -4.75 8.87 -27.32
N PHE A 672 -5.77 9.57 -26.84
CA PHE A 672 -7.12 9.03 -26.74
C PHE A 672 -7.69 8.60 -28.10
N GLN A 673 -7.42 9.37 -29.15
CA GLN A 673 -7.88 9.05 -30.50
C GLN A 673 -7.22 7.76 -31.02
N GLY A 674 -8.01 6.81 -31.48
CA GLY A 674 -7.60 5.47 -31.92
C GLY A 674 -7.51 4.43 -30.80
N SER A 675 -7.63 4.84 -29.52
CA SER A 675 -7.56 3.93 -28.39
C SER A 675 -8.74 2.95 -28.34
N ASP A 676 -8.54 1.86 -27.61
CA ASP A 676 -9.59 0.87 -27.36
C ASP A 676 -10.77 1.44 -26.56
N PHE A 677 -10.52 2.49 -25.77
CA PHE A 677 -11.57 3.22 -25.07
C PHE A 677 -12.50 3.95 -26.05
N GLN A 678 -11.94 4.63 -27.05
CA GLN A 678 -12.71 5.39 -28.03
C GLN A 678 -13.48 4.47 -28.99
N ASN A 679 -12.80 3.45 -29.54
CA ASN A 679 -13.38 2.58 -30.58
C ASN A 679 -14.30 1.47 -30.00
N GLY A 680 -14.39 1.38 -28.67
CA GLY A 680 -15.23 0.42 -27.96
C GLY A 680 -14.62 -0.97 -27.73
N GLN A 681 -13.40 -1.24 -28.21
CA GLN A 681 -12.74 -2.54 -28.03
C GLN A 681 -12.43 -2.84 -26.57
N TYR A 682 -12.16 -1.82 -25.74
CA TYR A 682 -11.93 -1.98 -24.30
C TYR A 682 -13.08 -2.75 -23.63
N PHE A 683 -14.31 -2.41 -24.00
CA PHE A 683 -15.55 -2.98 -23.46
C PHE A 683 -15.84 -4.36 -24.05
N LYS A 684 -15.63 -4.53 -25.37
CA LYS A 684 -15.83 -5.81 -26.07
C LYS A 684 -14.91 -6.90 -25.54
N LYS A 685 -13.61 -6.62 -25.41
CA LYS A 685 -12.58 -7.53 -24.88
C LYS A 685 -12.87 -7.98 -23.44
N ARG A 686 -13.66 -7.21 -22.69
CA ARG A 686 -14.05 -7.49 -21.29
C ARG A 686 -15.48 -8.02 -21.16
N HIS A 687 -16.18 -8.24 -22.27
CA HIS A 687 -17.56 -8.71 -22.32
C HIS A 687 -18.55 -7.83 -21.53
N TYR A 688 -18.35 -6.51 -21.57
CA TYR A 688 -19.29 -5.55 -20.97
C TYR A 688 -20.46 -5.27 -21.92
N THR A 689 -21.52 -6.06 -21.81
CA THR A 689 -22.66 -6.02 -22.75
C THR A 689 -23.88 -5.27 -22.21
N HIS A 690 -23.98 -5.07 -20.89
CA HIS A 690 -25.13 -4.44 -20.23
C HIS A 690 -25.32 -2.98 -20.66
N GLN A 691 -26.57 -2.48 -20.68
CA GLN A 691 -26.93 -1.12 -21.13
C GLN A 691 -26.09 0.00 -20.49
N LYS A 692 -25.90 -0.03 -19.16
CA LYS A 692 -25.03 0.90 -18.40
C LYS A 692 -23.63 1.09 -19.01
N TRP A 693 -23.05 0.01 -19.57
CA TRP A 693 -21.72 0.03 -20.18
C TRP A 693 -21.75 0.61 -21.59
N GLN A 694 -22.83 0.37 -22.35
CA GLN A 694 -23.03 0.97 -23.68
C GLN A 694 -23.20 2.50 -23.56
N GLU A 695 -23.91 2.96 -22.52
CA GLU A 695 -24.06 4.38 -22.19
C GLU A 695 -22.71 4.99 -21.80
N LEU A 696 -21.95 4.34 -20.90
CA LEU A 696 -20.62 4.81 -20.51
C LEU A 696 -19.63 4.82 -21.68
N GLN A 697 -19.64 3.79 -22.54
CA GLN A 697 -18.84 3.74 -23.76
C GLN A 697 -19.17 4.93 -24.67
N SER A 698 -20.46 5.24 -24.87
CA SER A 698 -20.89 6.38 -25.69
C SER A 698 -20.44 7.71 -25.07
N LYS A 699 -20.57 7.85 -23.74
CA LYS A 699 -20.08 9.02 -23.00
C LYS A 699 -18.56 9.20 -23.18
N ILE A 700 -17.78 8.13 -23.05
CA ILE A 700 -16.32 8.15 -23.22
C ILE A 700 -15.93 8.47 -24.66
N ALA A 701 -16.59 7.89 -25.66
CA ALA A 701 -16.31 8.18 -27.07
C ALA A 701 -16.51 9.66 -27.40
N ASN A 702 -17.49 10.33 -26.78
CA ASN A 702 -17.81 11.73 -26.99
C ASN A 702 -16.94 12.70 -26.17
N ASN A 703 -16.75 12.42 -24.88
CA ASN A 703 -16.09 13.34 -23.95
C ASN A 703 -14.58 13.06 -23.80
N GLY A 704 -14.13 11.87 -24.19
CA GLY A 704 -12.77 11.40 -23.95
C GLY A 704 -12.58 10.80 -22.55
N LEU A 705 -11.34 10.37 -22.31
CA LEU A 705 -10.82 9.99 -20.99
C LEU A 705 -9.61 10.84 -20.64
N ARG A 706 -9.44 11.17 -19.36
CA ARG A 706 -8.31 11.96 -18.87
C ARG A 706 -7.03 11.13 -18.79
N ASN A 707 -7.16 9.83 -18.52
CA ASN A 707 -6.05 8.94 -18.21
C ASN A 707 -6.07 7.73 -19.17
N GLY A 708 -4.92 7.44 -19.81
CA GLY A 708 -4.79 6.33 -20.76
C GLY A 708 -4.56 4.96 -20.12
N TYR A 709 -4.26 4.94 -18.82
CA TYR A 709 -4.16 3.74 -17.98
C TYR A 709 -4.69 4.09 -16.58
N LEU A 710 -5.50 3.23 -15.95
CA LEU A 710 -6.29 3.59 -14.77
C LEU A 710 -6.07 2.70 -13.54
N LEU A 711 -6.12 1.38 -13.68
CA LEU A 711 -6.12 0.42 -12.58
C LEU A 711 -4.84 -0.40 -12.58
N ALA A 712 -4.18 -0.47 -11.42
CA ALA A 712 -3.03 -1.33 -11.18
C ALA A 712 -2.95 -1.68 -9.68
N ILE A 713 -2.88 -2.97 -9.34
CA ILE A 713 -2.79 -3.39 -7.93
C ILE A 713 -1.33 -3.62 -7.57
N ALA A 714 -0.71 -2.61 -6.98
CA ALA A 714 0.66 -2.69 -6.46
C ALA A 714 0.71 -3.34 -5.06
N PRO A 715 1.88 -3.83 -4.62
CA PRO A 715 2.06 -4.27 -3.25
C PRO A 715 1.97 -3.08 -2.28
N THR A 716 1.21 -3.21 -1.19
CA THR A 716 0.98 -2.11 -0.24
C THR A 716 1.73 -2.31 1.08
N SER A 717 2.95 -2.88 1.07
CA SER A 717 3.63 -3.32 2.29
C SER A 717 3.78 -2.24 3.37
N SER A 718 4.06 -0.98 3.01
CA SER A 718 4.14 0.11 4.01
C SER A 718 2.80 0.80 4.25
N THR A 719 2.01 1.03 3.20
CA THR A 719 0.74 1.77 3.30
C THR A 719 -0.37 0.96 3.96
N SER A 720 -0.36 -0.37 3.82
CA SER A 720 -1.27 -1.27 4.57
C SER A 720 -1.00 -1.25 6.08
N ILE A 721 0.26 -1.09 6.51
CA ILE A 721 0.61 -0.94 7.93
C ILE A 721 0.08 0.39 8.45
N ILE A 722 0.25 1.48 7.70
CA ILE A 722 -0.29 2.81 8.05
C ILE A 722 -1.80 2.73 8.21
N ALA A 723 -2.47 2.07 7.27
CA ALA A 723 -3.91 1.89 7.30
C ALA A 723 -4.37 0.81 8.30
N GLY A 724 -3.48 0.08 8.97
CA GLY A 724 -3.86 -1.04 9.84
C GLY A 724 -4.71 -2.09 9.12
N THR A 725 -4.31 -2.51 7.92
CA THR A 725 -5.07 -3.45 7.08
C THR A 725 -4.17 -4.51 6.42
N THR A 726 -4.76 -5.47 5.69
CA THR A 726 -4.01 -6.50 4.96
C THR A 726 -3.35 -5.93 3.69
N ALA A 727 -2.21 -6.50 3.29
CA ALA A 727 -1.48 -6.02 2.12
C ALA A 727 -2.16 -6.41 0.81
N ALA A 728 -2.30 -5.44 -0.09
CA ALA A 728 -2.81 -5.57 -1.45
C ALA A 728 -4.03 -6.52 -1.55
N VAL A 729 -3.88 -7.56 -2.38
CA VAL A 729 -4.83 -8.66 -2.59
C VAL A 729 -4.39 -9.96 -1.93
N ASP A 730 -3.28 -9.95 -1.20
CA ASP A 730 -2.70 -11.15 -0.63
C ASP A 730 -3.49 -11.65 0.59
N PRO A 731 -3.60 -12.97 0.79
CA PRO A 731 -3.98 -13.51 2.08
C PRO A 731 -2.96 -13.17 3.16
N ILE A 732 -3.36 -13.27 4.43
CA ILE A 732 -2.45 -12.91 5.52
C ILE A 732 -1.41 -14.02 5.70
N MET A 733 -0.17 -13.66 5.97
CA MET A 733 0.85 -14.66 6.29
C MET A 733 0.64 -15.26 7.68
N LYS A 734 0.47 -14.43 8.71
CA LYS A 734 0.23 -14.87 10.09
C LYS A 734 -0.82 -13.97 10.74
N LYS A 735 -1.68 -14.55 11.60
CA LYS A 735 -2.69 -13.82 12.38
C LYS A 735 -2.05 -12.92 13.43
N PHE A 736 -0.93 -13.40 13.96
CA PHE A 736 -0.12 -12.75 14.97
C PHE A 736 1.33 -13.06 14.68
N PHE A 737 2.21 -12.06 14.72
CA PHE A 737 3.65 -12.31 14.63
C PHE A 737 4.44 -11.15 15.24
N LEU A 738 5.65 -11.46 15.69
CA LEU A 738 6.63 -10.47 16.12
C LEU A 738 7.56 -10.16 14.94
N GLU A 739 7.64 -8.89 14.55
CA GLU A 739 8.58 -8.43 13.53
C GLU A 739 9.74 -7.69 14.19
N GLU A 740 10.97 -8.19 14.02
CA GLU A 740 12.17 -7.48 14.46
C GLU A 740 12.55 -6.40 13.41
N LYS A 741 12.58 -5.14 13.83
CA LYS A 741 13.08 -4.03 13.01
C LYS A 741 14.04 -3.16 13.80
N LYS A 742 15.30 -3.08 13.33
CA LYS A 742 16.36 -2.20 13.87
C LYS A 742 16.46 -2.23 15.40
N GLY A 743 16.39 -3.42 16.00
CA GLY A 743 16.50 -3.62 17.45
C GLY A 743 15.21 -3.40 18.25
N SER A 744 14.05 -3.23 17.58
CA SER A 744 12.72 -3.20 18.22
C SER A 744 11.86 -4.36 17.72
N MET A 745 11.22 -5.07 18.66
CA MET A 745 10.22 -6.10 18.37
C MET A 745 8.86 -5.43 18.29
N ILE A 746 8.23 -5.48 17.11
CA ILE A 746 6.89 -4.92 16.89
C ILE A 746 5.93 -6.09 16.76
N THR A 747 4.97 -6.16 17.68
CA THR A 747 3.86 -7.09 17.58
C THR A 747 2.91 -6.63 16.48
N ARG A 748 2.50 -7.55 15.61
CA ARG A 748 1.48 -7.32 14.61
C ARG A 748 0.35 -8.31 14.74
N VAL A 749 -0.85 -7.80 14.56
CA VAL A 749 -2.07 -8.59 14.55
C VAL A 749 -2.84 -8.36 13.25
N ALA A 750 -3.53 -9.39 12.78
CA ALA A 750 -4.51 -9.25 11.72
C ALA A 750 -5.58 -8.21 12.12
N PRO A 751 -6.05 -7.38 11.18
CA PRO A 751 -7.00 -6.32 11.49
C PRO A 751 -8.38 -6.90 11.84
N ASP A 752 -9.06 -6.26 12.80
CA ASP A 752 -10.35 -6.72 13.35
C ASP A 752 -10.32 -8.17 13.86
N LEU A 753 -9.18 -8.65 14.38
CA LEU A 753 -9.08 -10.00 14.95
C LEU A 753 -9.89 -10.11 16.25
N ASP A 754 -10.85 -11.02 16.27
CA ASP A 754 -11.62 -11.44 17.43
C ASP A 754 -12.07 -12.91 17.27
N MET A 755 -12.85 -13.43 18.22
CA MET A 755 -13.31 -14.82 18.18
C MET A 755 -14.18 -15.17 16.95
N LYS A 756 -14.83 -14.18 16.32
CA LYS A 756 -15.65 -14.38 15.11
C LYS A 756 -14.77 -14.38 13.86
N THR A 757 -13.80 -13.47 13.78
CA THR A 757 -12.95 -13.29 12.59
C THR A 757 -11.73 -14.23 12.57
N PHE A 758 -11.34 -14.79 13.72
CA PHE A 758 -10.16 -15.66 13.86
C PHE A 758 -10.10 -16.81 12.84
N TRP A 759 -11.25 -17.40 12.52
CA TRP A 759 -11.35 -18.57 11.63
C TRP A 759 -11.36 -18.21 10.14
N LEU A 760 -11.71 -16.96 9.81
CA LEU A 760 -11.71 -16.46 8.43
C LEU A 760 -10.29 -16.11 7.96
N TYR A 761 -9.41 -15.77 8.89
CA TYR A 761 -8.01 -15.48 8.62
C TYR A 761 -7.14 -16.74 8.44
N LYS A 762 -7.31 -17.46 7.34
CA LYS A 762 -6.43 -18.59 7.00
C LYS A 762 -5.04 -18.07 6.57
N ASN A 763 -3.98 -18.73 7.05
CA ASN A 763 -2.59 -18.41 6.69
C ASN A 763 -2.35 -18.71 5.19
N ALA A 764 -1.68 -17.78 4.53
CA ALA A 764 -1.37 -17.79 3.10
C ALA A 764 -0.75 -19.09 2.59
N HIS A 765 0.19 -19.70 3.33
CA HIS A 765 0.85 -20.96 2.95
C HIS A 765 -0.08 -22.16 2.96
N TYR A 766 -1.18 -22.09 3.72
CA TYR A 766 -2.16 -23.18 3.82
C TYR A 766 -3.40 -22.94 2.95
N ILE A 767 -3.52 -21.77 2.32
CA ILE A 767 -4.54 -21.54 1.29
C ILE A 767 -4.17 -22.34 0.05
N ASP A 768 -5.14 -23.01 -0.55
CA ASP A 768 -5.01 -23.58 -1.88
C ASP A 768 -4.82 -22.45 -2.89
N GLN A 769 -3.60 -22.37 -3.41
CA GLN A 769 -3.16 -21.31 -4.32
C GLN A 769 -3.96 -21.26 -5.62
N THR A 770 -4.72 -22.30 -5.98
CA THR A 770 -5.66 -22.23 -7.11
C THR A 770 -6.75 -21.17 -6.89
N TRP A 771 -7.20 -20.94 -5.65
CA TRP A 771 -8.14 -19.87 -5.31
C TRP A 771 -7.52 -18.49 -5.46
N VAL A 772 -6.25 -18.32 -5.08
CA VAL A 772 -5.50 -17.07 -5.28
C VAL A 772 -5.45 -16.72 -6.77
N ILE A 773 -5.12 -17.72 -7.62
CA ILE A 773 -5.07 -17.56 -9.07
C ILE A 773 -6.44 -17.26 -9.67
N LYS A 774 -7.48 -18.01 -9.29
CA LYS A 774 -8.86 -17.76 -9.78
C LYS A 774 -9.34 -16.36 -9.42
N ALA A 775 -9.17 -15.95 -8.16
CA ALA A 775 -9.55 -14.61 -7.71
C ALA A 775 -8.77 -13.53 -8.45
N ALA A 776 -7.47 -13.74 -8.67
CA ALA A 776 -6.65 -12.82 -9.47
C ALA A 776 -7.12 -12.72 -10.91
N ALA A 777 -7.38 -13.84 -11.59
CA ALA A 777 -7.88 -13.86 -12.96
C ALA A 777 -9.22 -13.12 -13.12
N ILE A 778 -10.16 -13.34 -12.19
CA ILE A 778 -11.45 -12.63 -12.16
C ILE A 778 -11.22 -11.12 -12.09
N ARG A 779 -10.41 -10.65 -11.13
CA ARG A 779 -10.06 -9.22 -11.04
C ARG A 779 -9.36 -8.71 -12.30
N GLN A 780 -8.48 -9.53 -12.90
CA GLN A 780 -7.65 -9.14 -14.04
C GLN A 780 -8.48 -8.71 -15.25
N ARG A 781 -9.66 -9.30 -15.44
CA ARG A 781 -10.63 -8.89 -16.47
C ARG A 781 -10.95 -7.40 -16.38
N HIS A 782 -11.07 -6.86 -15.17
CA HIS A 782 -11.47 -5.48 -14.92
C HIS A 782 -10.28 -4.51 -14.86
N ILE A 783 -9.07 -5.02 -14.66
CA ILE A 783 -7.85 -4.22 -14.52
C ILE A 783 -7.19 -4.03 -15.90
N ASP A 784 -6.98 -2.79 -16.32
CA ASP A 784 -6.39 -2.44 -17.61
C ASP A 784 -4.86 -2.59 -17.64
N GLN A 785 -4.16 -2.36 -16.52
CA GLN A 785 -2.76 -2.76 -16.34
C GLN A 785 -2.70 -4.17 -15.73
N SER A 786 -1.95 -4.41 -14.65
CA SER A 786 -1.82 -5.72 -14.00
C SER A 786 -1.94 -5.64 -12.47
N GLN A 787 -1.61 -6.72 -11.79
CA GLN A 787 -1.66 -6.86 -10.33
C GLN A 787 -0.47 -7.69 -9.83
N SER A 788 0.14 -7.26 -8.73
CA SER A 788 1.18 -8.04 -8.06
C SER A 788 0.54 -9.15 -7.25
N VAL A 789 0.65 -10.39 -7.72
CA VAL A 789 0.08 -11.58 -7.06
C VAL A 789 1.21 -12.47 -6.58
N ASN A 790 1.28 -12.68 -5.27
CA ASN A 790 2.22 -13.63 -4.68
C ASN A 790 1.58 -15.03 -4.62
N LEU A 791 2.42 -16.05 -4.77
CA LEU A 791 2.06 -17.43 -4.46
C LEU A 791 2.81 -17.86 -3.21
N TYR A 792 2.15 -18.57 -2.31
CA TYR A 792 2.71 -19.04 -1.06
C TYR A 792 2.78 -20.56 -1.11
N ILE A 793 3.98 -21.11 -0.97
CA ILE A 793 4.23 -22.54 -1.07
C ILE A 793 4.83 -23.08 0.22
N THR A 794 4.55 -24.35 0.48
CA THR A 794 5.16 -25.15 1.55
C THR A 794 6.17 -26.12 0.97
N ASN A 795 6.91 -26.81 1.82
CA ASN A 795 7.88 -27.84 1.41
C ASN A 795 7.21 -29.05 0.73
N GLU A 796 5.88 -29.16 0.81
CA GLU A 796 5.09 -30.24 0.20
C GLU A 796 4.70 -29.96 -1.26
N PHE A 797 5.00 -28.75 -1.78
CA PHE A 797 4.74 -28.43 -3.17
C PHE A 797 5.66 -29.21 -4.09
N THR A 798 5.06 -30.05 -4.93
CA THR A 798 5.78 -30.77 -5.98
C THR A 798 6.04 -29.85 -7.17
N PHE A 799 7.06 -30.18 -7.96
CA PHE A 799 7.33 -29.55 -9.25
C PHE A 799 6.07 -29.46 -10.13
N ARG A 800 5.29 -30.56 -10.19
CA ARG A 800 4.09 -30.61 -11.03
C ARG A 800 3.01 -29.65 -10.54
N LYS A 801 2.76 -29.60 -9.22
CA LYS A 801 1.78 -28.66 -8.63
C LYS A 801 2.12 -27.21 -8.96
N LEU A 802 3.39 -26.82 -8.85
CA LEU A 802 3.80 -25.44 -9.17
C LEU A 802 3.68 -25.14 -10.67
N LEU A 803 4.06 -26.09 -11.54
CA LEU A 803 3.84 -25.94 -12.98
C LEU A 803 2.36 -25.77 -13.32
N ASP A 804 1.48 -26.58 -12.71
CA ASP A 804 0.04 -26.52 -12.94
C ASP A 804 -0.55 -25.17 -12.52
N LEU A 805 -0.05 -24.54 -11.45
CA LEU A 805 -0.42 -23.19 -11.05
C LEU A 805 -0.05 -22.15 -12.13
N TYR A 806 1.17 -22.22 -12.67
CA TYR A 806 1.62 -21.28 -13.71
C TYR A 806 0.81 -21.45 -14.99
N ILE A 807 0.56 -22.70 -15.41
CA ILE A 807 -0.32 -23.01 -16.55
C ILE A 807 -1.75 -22.51 -16.28
N LEU A 808 -2.27 -22.67 -15.07
CA LEU A 808 -3.60 -22.19 -14.70
C LEU A 808 -3.68 -20.66 -14.76
N SER A 809 -2.66 -19.95 -14.27
CA SER A 809 -2.60 -18.48 -14.35
C SER A 809 -2.68 -18.00 -15.80
N TRP A 810 -1.96 -18.67 -16.69
CA TRP A 810 -1.99 -18.41 -18.12
C TRP A 810 -3.39 -18.73 -18.69
N GLN A 811 -3.93 -19.93 -18.46
CA GLN A 811 -5.25 -20.32 -18.99
C GLN A 811 -6.39 -19.37 -18.60
N LEU A 812 -6.30 -18.77 -17.42
CA LEU A 812 -7.32 -17.85 -16.92
C LEU A 812 -7.08 -16.38 -17.32
N GLY A 813 -6.12 -16.11 -18.22
CA GLY A 813 -5.88 -14.77 -18.76
C GLY A 813 -5.19 -13.81 -17.77
N MET A 814 -4.46 -14.34 -16.78
CA MET A 814 -3.63 -13.47 -15.94
C MET A 814 -2.53 -12.82 -16.78
N LYS A 815 -2.15 -11.60 -16.40
CA LYS A 815 -1.09 -10.84 -17.08
C LYS A 815 0.27 -11.06 -16.46
N THR A 816 0.36 -11.13 -15.13
CA THR A 816 1.62 -11.29 -14.42
C THR A 816 1.48 -12.15 -13.16
N LEU A 817 2.62 -12.69 -12.68
CA LEU A 817 2.80 -13.23 -11.34
C LEU A 817 4.05 -12.62 -10.71
N TYR A 818 3.99 -12.37 -9.40
CA TYR A 818 5.06 -11.72 -8.65
C TYR A 818 5.96 -12.75 -7.95
N TYR A 819 6.07 -12.73 -6.60
CA TYR A 819 6.92 -13.69 -5.90
C TYR A 819 6.27 -15.05 -5.69
N VAL A 820 7.11 -16.07 -5.65
CA VAL A 820 6.82 -17.31 -4.93
C VAL A 820 7.48 -17.24 -3.55
N ARG A 821 6.67 -17.29 -2.48
CA ARG A 821 7.10 -17.23 -1.08
C ARG A 821 7.15 -18.67 -0.52
N SER A 822 8.34 -19.20 -0.34
CA SER A 822 8.53 -20.54 0.22
C SER A 822 8.69 -20.50 1.73
N GLN A 823 7.92 -21.34 2.44
CA GLN A 823 8.03 -21.50 3.89
C GLN A 823 9.41 -22.04 4.33
N SER A 824 10.15 -22.77 3.48
CA SER A 824 11.53 -23.21 3.77
C SER A 824 12.52 -22.06 4.00
N LEU A 825 12.19 -20.86 3.50
CA LEU A 825 12.99 -19.65 3.70
C LEU A 825 12.59 -18.90 4.98
N GLU A 826 11.57 -19.39 5.70
CA GLU A 826 11.02 -18.79 6.90
C GLU A 826 11.32 -19.70 8.10
N VAL A 827 11.85 -19.13 9.19
CA VAL A 827 12.04 -19.86 10.45
C VAL A 827 10.66 -19.96 11.12
N ASP A 828 10.10 -21.16 11.20
CA ASP A 828 8.76 -21.37 11.76
C ASP A 828 8.76 -22.00 13.15
N GLU A 829 7.99 -21.38 14.05
CA GLU A 829 7.31 -22.03 15.17
C GLU A 829 5.81 -22.14 14.81
N CYS A 830 5.24 -23.34 14.90
CA CYS A 830 3.85 -23.62 14.59
C CYS A 830 2.91 -23.04 15.67
N GLU A 831 2.04 -22.12 15.29
CA GLU A 831 1.11 -21.43 16.21
C GLU A 831 -0.25 -22.14 16.43
N SER A 832 -0.63 -23.10 15.58
CA SER A 832 -1.96 -23.74 15.66
C SER A 832 -2.00 -24.95 16.59
N CYS A 833 -0.83 -25.49 16.96
CA CYS A 833 -0.72 -26.66 17.84
C CYS A 833 -0.28 -26.29 19.26
N SER A 834 -0.11 -25.00 19.55
CA SER A 834 0.32 -24.46 20.85
C SER A 834 -0.74 -23.59 21.53
N ALA A 835 -1.97 -23.57 21.01
CA ALA A 835 -3.12 -22.92 21.63
C ALA A 835 -3.72 -23.78 22.74
#